data_AF-A0A5J5CBT1-F1
#
_entry.id   AF-A0A5J5CBT1-F1
#
_cell.length_a   1.000
_cell.length_b   1.000
_cell.length_c   1.000
_cell.angle_alpha   90.00
_cell.angle_beta   90.00
_cell.angle_gamma   90.00
#
_symmetry.space_group_name_H-M   'P 1'
#
loop_
_entity.id
_entity.type
_entity.pdbx_description
1 polymer ?
#
loop_
_entity_poly.entity_id
_entity_poly.type
_entity_poly.pdbx_seq_one_letter_code
_entity_poly.pdbx_strand_id
1 'polypeptide(L)'
;MLIALTVTFLSSPVRGCRPGKIVQMTEAEVRGLCIKSREIFLSQPILLELEAPLKICGDIHGQYTDLLRLFEYGGFPPEANYLFLGDYVDRGKQSLETICLLLAYKIKYPENFFLLRGNHECASINRIYGFYDECKRRFNIKLWKTFTDCFNCLPIAAIIDEKIFCCHGGLSPDLQSMEQIRRIMRPTDVPDTGLLCDLLWSDPDKDVQGWGENDRGVSFTFGADVVSKFLNRHDLDLICRAHQVTMTGMKVVEDGYEFFAKRQLVTLFSAPNYCGEFDNAGGMMSVDESLMCSFQILKPSEKKAKYQYGGVNSGRPVTPPRTTQAPKKRALCIGPEYNHKISGRRKHGTPRNLSILCFHCIWNHHIIIVFRHQKVGGLVGKNPSCLLYAPRKLQWLWFFHCQIMARFRRKSCITLFALVLLVLIVTVVLKSLTPEDSPFSSPVGAELFLDRKNDNQIQKENDNKADQTKINDSAQSEKLEASLRKFPPPNYYLHAFYYSWFGNPQFDGKYIHWDHPQLPHWDAKVAQGYPQGRHVPPDDIGSNFYPSLGAYSSRDPSIIESHMQQLRTAAIGVIAVSWYPPNMKDDNGGPTDDFVPLLLEVAHKYHIKVAFHIEPYKERDEANMFTNVKYIIEKYGEHPAFFKYRTNNGKLLPLFYVYDSYLMNSEQWAKLLKHTESNSIRDTPYDATFIALLVEEKHKRDILTSGFDGIYTYFATNGFSYGSTQRNWDSIKSFCEDNGLIFIPSVGPGYIDTSIRPWNFQNTRNRINGKYYETALSAALKARPDFISITSFNEWHEGTQIEMAIPKTSQTVYLDYLPNKPAIYLEITRKWAAIFGGERQKWQD
;
A
#
# COMPACT_ATOMS: atom_id res chain seq x y z
N MET A 1 6.57 -3.84 45.02
CA MET A 1 7.51 -2.75 44.69
C MET A 1 7.81 -2.67 43.20
N LEU A 2 8.52 -3.63 42.59
CA LEU A 2 9.00 -3.52 41.19
C LEU A 2 7.94 -3.07 40.17
N ILE A 3 6.79 -3.75 40.08
CA ILE A 3 5.69 -3.39 39.15
C ILE A 3 5.18 -1.96 39.36
N ALA A 4 5.12 -1.48 40.61
CA ALA A 4 4.72 -0.10 40.89
C ALA A 4 5.79 0.91 40.42
N LEU A 5 7.08 0.56 40.53
CA LEU A 5 8.16 1.34 39.92
C LEU A 5 8.07 1.30 38.39
N THR A 6 7.78 0.16 37.77
CA THR A 6 7.60 0.03 36.31
C THR A 6 6.43 0.88 35.80
N VAL A 7 5.25 0.83 36.44
CA VAL A 7 4.11 1.70 36.07
C VAL A 7 4.47 3.18 36.21
N THR A 8 5.08 3.59 37.32
CA THR A 8 5.52 4.99 37.51
C THR A 8 6.61 5.39 36.51
N PHE A 9 7.55 4.50 36.19
CA PHE A 9 8.66 4.75 35.26
C PHE A 9 8.24 4.74 33.79
N LEU A 10 7.13 4.09 33.45
CA LEU A 10 6.50 4.25 32.14
C LEU A 10 5.70 5.56 32.09
N SER A 11 4.81 5.80 33.06
CA SER A 11 3.87 6.93 33.04
C SER A 11 4.47 8.31 33.37
N SER A 12 5.63 8.39 34.03
CA SER A 12 6.23 9.65 34.51
C SER A 12 7.19 10.35 33.52
N PRO A 13 8.20 9.68 32.92
CA PRO A 13 9.29 10.36 32.19
C PRO A 13 8.91 11.02 30.87
N VAL A 14 7.64 10.95 30.47
CA VAL A 14 7.09 11.51 29.23
C VAL A 14 6.16 12.72 29.49
N ARG A 15 5.65 12.91 30.72
CA ARG A 15 4.85 14.11 31.08
C ARG A 15 5.70 15.37 30.88
N GLY A 16 5.39 16.15 29.83
CA GLY A 16 6.14 17.34 29.44
C GLY A 16 7.40 17.11 28.57
N CYS A 17 7.73 15.87 28.19
CA CYS A 17 8.78 15.60 27.19
C CYS A 17 8.23 15.65 25.76
N ARG A 18 9.13 15.75 24.77
CA ARG A 18 8.75 15.61 23.35
C ARG A 18 8.28 14.18 23.06
N PRO A 19 7.23 13.97 22.24
CA PRO A 19 6.82 12.64 21.77
C PRO A 19 7.97 11.88 21.08
N GLY A 20 7.95 10.55 21.13
CA GLY A 20 8.99 9.70 20.55
C GLY A 20 10.22 9.45 21.43
N LYS A 21 10.22 9.95 22.68
CA LYS A 21 11.26 9.62 23.67
C LYS A 21 11.13 8.16 24.10
N ILE A 22 12.11 7.35 23.71
CA ILE A 22 12.22 5.92 24.08
C ILE A 22 12.36 5.79 25.61
N VAL A 23 11.64 4.83 26.20
CA VAL A 23 11.77 4.46 27.61
C VAL A 23 12.70 3.25 27.75
N GLN A 24 13.66 3.35 28.67
CA GLN A 24 14.72 2.35 28.86
C GLN A 24 14.23 1.22 29.77
N MET A 25 13.84 0.09 29.18
CA MET A 25 13.45 -1.13 29.88
C MET A 25 14.49 -2.22 29.64
N THR A 26 14.76 -3.07 30.62
CA THR A 26 15.61 -4.25 30.42
C THR A 26 14.82 -5.43 29.82
N GLU A 27 15.51 -6.32 29.10
CA GLU A 27 14.89 -7.56 28.58
C GLU A 27 14.28 -8.41 29.71
N ALA A 28 14.88 -8.40 30.89
CA ALA A 28 14.39 -9.12 32.07
C ALA A 28 13.06 -8.55 32.60
N GLU A 29 12.88 -7.23 32.61
CA GLU A 29 11.62 -6.59 32.98
C GLU A 29 10.52 -6.87 31.97
N VAL A 30 10.80 -6.68 30.67
CA VAL A 30 9.83 -6.92 29.59
C VAL A 30 9.39 -8.39 29.57
N ARG A 31 10.34 -9.33 29.67
CA ARG A 31 10.04 -10.77 29.82
C ARG A 31 9.25 -11.07 31.09
N GLY A 32 9.56 -10.40 32.19
CA GLY A 32 8.84 -10.53 33.47
C GLY A 32 7.39 -10.06 33.39
N LEU A 33 7.10 -8.99 32.65
CA LEU A 33 5.74 -8.54 32.34
C LEU A 33 5.00 -9.63 31.53
N CYS A 34 5.55 -10.07 30.40
CA CYS A 34 4.91 -11.08 29.55
C CYS A 34 4.57 -12.38 30.29
N ILE A 35 5.49 -12.90 31.11
CA ILE A 35 5.26 -14.15 31.89
C ILE A 35 4.12 -13.96 32.90
N LYS A 36 4.11 -12.86 33.66
CA LYS A 36 3.08 -12.62 34.69
C LYS A 36 1.71 -12.28 34.10
N SER A 37 1.65 -11.49 33.03
CA SER A 37 0.39 -11.22 32.35
C SER A 37 -0.19 -12.50 31.75
N ARG A 38 0.65 -13.37 31.17
CA ARG A 38 0.24 -14.70 30.68
C ARG A 38 -0.39 -15.57 31.77
N GLU A 39 0.16 -15.59 32.98
CA GLU A 39 -0.43 -16.31 34.13
C GLU A 39 -1.85 -15.79 34.44
N ILE A 40 -2.02 -14.46 34.51
CA ILE A 40 -3.32 -13.81 34.80
C ILE A 40 -4.33 -14.04 33.68
N PHE A 41 -3.93 -13.92 32.41
CA PHE A 41 -4.84 -14.14 31.29
C PHE A 41 -5.34 -15.59 31.22
N LEU A 42 -4.51 -16.57 31.60
CA LEU A 42 -4.90 -17.98 31.64
C LEU A 42 -5.78 -18.34 32.85
N SER A 43 -5.75 -17.55 33.94
CA SER A 43 -6.70 -17.72 35.06
C SER A 43 -8.05 -17.05 34.84
N GLN A 44 -8.11 -16.00 34.03
CA GLN A 44 -9.38 -15.37 33.62
C GLN A 44 -10.03 -16.16 32.45
N PRO A 45 -11.36 -16.13 32.27
CA PRO A 45 -12.03 -16.78 31.14
C PRO A 45 -11.69 -16.12 29.79
N ILE A 46 -11.97 -16.80 28.67
CA ILE A 46 -11.70 -16.25 27.32
C ILE A 46 -12.79 -15.28 26.82
N LEU A 47 -14.02 -15.49 27.31
CA LEU A 47 -15.10 -14.53 27.29
C LEU A 47 -15.12 -13.92 28.70
N LEU A 48 -14.76 -12.65 28.84
CA LEU A 48 -14.82 -11.95 30.13
C LEU A 48 -16.28 -11.59 30.44
N GLU A 49 -16.63 -11.59 31.72
CA GLU A 49 -17.93 -11.14 32.24
C GLU A 49 -17.59 -10.04 33.25
N LEU A 50 -18.10 -8.82 33.02
CA LEU A 50 -17.62 -7.57 33.61
C LEU A 50 -18.79 -6.70 34.12
N GLU A 51 -18.52 -5.86 35.11
CA GLU A 51 -19.50 -4.93 35.72
C GLU A 51 -19.13 -3.47 35.42
N ALA A 52 -20.13 -2.61 35.18
CA ALA A 52 -19.97 -1.16 35.12
C ALA A 52 -19.76 -0.56 36.55
N PRO A 53 -19.12 0.62 36.68
CA PRO A 53 -18.68 1.54 35.63
C PRO A 53 -17.29 1.21 35.08
N LEU A 54 -17.11 1.33 33.75
CA LEU A 54 -15.81 1.15 33.09
C LEU A 54 -15.65 1.94 31.78
N LYS A 55 -14.41 2.04 31.31
CA LYS A 55 -14.02 2.75 30.07
C LYS A 55 -13.58 1.77 29.00
N ILE A 56 -14.15 1.88 27.81
CA ILE A 56 -13.83 1.01 26.67
C ILE A 56 -12.97 1.79 25.67
N CYS A 57 -11.85 1.18 25.29
CA CYS A 57 -10.86 1.74 24.38
C CYS A 57 -10.65 0.78 23.21
N GLY A 58 -10.60 1.33 22.00
CA GLY A 58 -10.25 0.60 20.79
C GLY A 58 -8.77 0.68 20.45
N ASP A 59 -8.46 0.57 19.17
CA ASP A 59 -7.11 0.45 18.59
C ASP A 59 -6.17 1.56 19.10
N ILE A 60 -4.94 1.18 19.47
CA ILE A 60 -3.89 2.10 20.00
C ILE A 60 -2.63 2.10 19.11
N HIS A 61 -2.32 0.98 18.46
CA HIS A 61 -1.24 0.84 17.47
C HIS A 61 0.07 1.57 17.82
N GLY A 62 0.65 1.26 18.98
CA GLY A 62 1.93 1.82 19.39
C GLY A 62 1.98 3.35 19.59
N GLN A 63 0.84 4.07 19.63
CA GLN A 63 0.77 5.50 19.90
C GLN A 63 0.87 5.81 21.40
N TYR A 64 2.03 5.47 21.98
CA TYR A 64 2.29 5.56 23.42
C TYR A 64 1.96 6.92 24.06
N THR A 65 2.23 8.02 23.35
CA THR A 65 1.93 9.37 23.87
C THR A 65 0.43 9.62 23.97
N ASP A 66 -0.36 9.09 23.04
CA ASP A 66 -1.81 9.26 23.05
C ASP A 66 -2.51 8.29 24.02
N LEU A 67 -1.93 7.10 24.26
CA LEU A 67 -2.34 6.23 25.37
C LEU A 67 -2.17 6.93 26.73
N LEU A 68 -1.05 7.64 26.95
CA LEU A 68 -0.88 8.43 28.17
C LEU A 68 -1.92 9.57 28.28
N ARG A 69 -2.23 10.25 27.18
CA ARG A 69 -3.28 11.28 27.14
C ARG A 69 -4.67 10.70 27.40
N LEU A 70 -4.95 9.49 26.92
CA LEU A 70 -6.21 8.78 27.17
C LEU A 70 -6.41 8.55 28.67
N PHE A 71 -5.37 8.14 29.41
CA PHE A 71 -5.43 8.05 30.87
C PHE A 71 -5.50 9.42 31.57
N GLU A 72 -4.96 10.50 30.99
CA GLU A 72 -5.13 11.87 31.51
C GLU A 72 -6.58 12.38 31.38
N TYR A 73 -7.32 11.94 30.35
CA TYR A 73 -8.75 12.27 30.16
C TYR A 73 -9.67 11.32 30.95
N GLY A 74 -9.37 10.01 30.94
CA GLY A 74 -10.20 8.99 31.56
C GLY A 74 -9.99 8.84 33.07
N GLY A 75 -8.86 9.28 33.60
CA GLY A 75 -8.39 8.92 34.95
C GLY A 75 -7.46 7.70 34.90
N PHE A 76 -6.44 7.68 35.75
CA PHE A 76 -5.49 6.57 35.79
C PHE A 76 -6.08 5.36 36.54
N PRO A 77 -5.57 4.13 36.35
CA PRO A 77 -5.92 3.01 37.21
C PRO A 77 -5.26 3.11 38.60
N PRO A 78 -5.99 2.90 39.71
CA PRO A 78 -7.31 2.26 39.79
C PRO A 78 -8.47 3.26 39.92
N GLU A 79 -8.24 4.56 39.77
CA GLU A 79 -9.28 5.59 39.84
C GLU A 79 -10.33 5.48 38.72
N ALA A 80 -10.06 4.68 37.67
CA ALA A 80 -11.05 4.20 36.72
C ALA A 80 -10.77 2.77 36.24
N ASN A 81 -11.84 2.00 35.97
CA ASN A 81 -11.78 0.67 35.34
C ASN A 81 -11.67 0.80 33.81
N TYR A 82 -10.98 -0.15 33.17
CA TYR A 82 -10.74 -0.14 31.72
C TYR A 82 -10.89 -1.50 31.03
N LEU A 83 -11.44 -1.49 29.82
CA LEU A 83 -11.42 -2.58 28.84
C LEU A 83 -10.80 -2.06 27.53
N PHE A 84 -9.64 -2.60 27.14
CA PHE A 84 -9.07 -2.34 25.81
C PHE A 84 -9.38 -3.50 24.87
N LEU A 85 -9.91 -3.20 23.68
CA LEU A 85 -10.48 -4.19 22.77
C LEU A 85 -9.45 -4.89 21.86
N GLY A 86 -8.30 -4.28 21.58
CA GLY A 86 -7.22 -4.91 20.81
C GLY A 86 -6.25 -3.91 20.19
N ASP A 87 -5.36 -4.41 19.34
CA ASP A 87 -4.43 -3.69 18.48
C ASP A 87 -3.58 -2.65 19.23
N TYR A 88 -2.74 -3.17 20.11
CA TYR A 88 -1.84 -2.41 20.97
C TYR A 88 -0.51 -2.10 20.29
N VAL A 89 -0.12 -2.92 19.31
CA VAL A 89 1.18 -2.90 18.63
C VAL A 89 1.05 -2.57 17.14
N ASP A 90 2.22 -2.49 16.48
CA ASP A 90 2.43 -2.14 15.07
C ASP A 90 2.08 -0.69 14.71
N ARG A 91 2.55 -0.25 13.53
CA ARG A 91 2.31 1.06 12.88
C ARG A 91 2.85 2.27 13.64
N GLY A 92 2.58 2.42 14.94
CA GLY A 92 3.14 3.45 15.79
C GLY A 92 4.57 3.17 16.26
N LYS A 93 5.29 4.24 16.58
CA LYS A 93 6.74 4.25 16.80
C LYS A 93 7.19 3.72 18.17
N GLN A 94 6.26 3.38 19.06
CA GLN A 94 6.51 3.00 20.46
C GLN A 94 5.60 1.83 20.88
N SER A 95 5.56 0.77 20.07
CA SER A 95 4.72 -0.41 20.36
C SER A 95 5.17 -1.11 21.65
N LEU A 96 6.49 -1.20 21.88
CA LEU A 96 7.05 -1.78 23.11
C LEU A 96 6.63 -1.03 24.38
N GLU A 97 6.73 0.30 24.43
CA GLU A 97 6.25 1.09 25.59
C GLU A 97 4.73 0.92 25.79
N THR A 98 3.97 0.93 24.70
CA THR A 98 2.50 0.79 24.70
C THR A 98 2.08 -0.52 25.34
N ILE A 99 2.55 -1.65 24.82
CA ILE A 99 2.17 -2.96 25.37
C ILE A 99 2.74 -3.16 26.78
N CYS A 100 3.97 -2.72 27.07
CA CYS A 100 4.54 -2.89 28.42
C CYS A 100 3.77 -2.10 29.49
N LEU A 101 3.21 -0.92 29.16
CA LEU A 101 2.36 -0.18 30.08
C LEU A 101 1.01 -0.88 30.33
N LEU A 102 0.35 -1.36 29.26
CA LEU A 102 -0.90 -2.11 29.38
C LEU A 102 -0.72 -3.40 30.19
N LEU A 103 0.34 -4.17 29.94
CA LEU A 103 0.68 -5.37 30.72
C LEU A 103 1.03 -5.04 32.18
N ALA A 104 1.74 -3.94 32.43
CA ALA A 104 2.08 -3.51 33.79
C ALA A 104 0.84 -3.07 34.59
N TYR A 105 -0.13 -2.38 33.95
CA TYR A 105 -1.43 -2.11 34.57
C TYR A 105 -2.23 -3.40 34.81
N LYS A 106 -2.27 -4.33 33.86
CA LYS A 106 -2.95 -5.62 34.03
C LYS A 106 -2.42 -6.44 35.22
N ILE A 107 -1.10 -6.43 35.43
CA ILE A 107 -0.47 -7.12 36.58
C ILE A 107 -0.76 -6.38 37.90
N LYS A 108 -0.90 -5.05 37.87
CA LYS A 108 -1.12 -4.23 39.07
C LYS A 108 -2.58 -4.23 39.53
N TYR A 109 -3.53 -4.29 38.60
CA TYR A 109 -4.98 -4.23 38.85
C TYR A 109 -5.75 -5.25 37.98
N PRO A 110 -5.58 -6.56 38.22
CA PRO A 110 -6.12 -7.60 37.34
C PRO A 110 -7.65 -7.61 37.24
N GLU A 111 -8.35 -7.09 38.26
CA GLU A 111 -9.82 -7.01 38.34
C GLU A 111 -10.39 -5.61 38.00
N ASN A 112 -9.54 -4.66 37.58
CA ASN A 112 -9.96 -3.32 37.14
C ASN A 112 -9.50 -2.98 35.72
N PHE A 113 -8.56 -3.76 35.18
CA PHE A 113 -7.90 -3.50 33.91
C PHE A 113 -7.99 -4.75 33.04
N PHE A 114 -8.67 -4.65 31.91
CA PHE A 114 -9.02 -5.77 31.04
C PHE A 114 -8.50 -5.53 29.62
N LEU A 115 -7.96 -6.59 29.02
CA LEU A 115 -7.33 -6.57 27.70
C LEU A 115 -7.89 -7.74 26.92
N LEU A 116 -8.45 -7.47 25.75
CA LEU A 116 -8.79 -8.48 24.75
C LEU A 116 -7.64 -8.65 23.74
N ARG A 117 -7.84 -9.48 22.72
CA ARG A 117 -6.89 -9.70 21.64
C ARG A 117 -7.34 -8.96 20.39
N GLY A 118 -6.47 -8.17 19.77
CA GLY A 118 -6.66 -7.69 18.40
C GLY A 118 -6.04 -8.61 17.35
N ASN A 119 -6.26 -8.30 16.07
CA ASN A 119 -5.64 -9.04 14.98
C ASN A 119 -4.14 -8.72 14.84
N HIS A 120 -3.68 -7.55 15.32
CA HIS A 120 -2.25 -7.25 15.45
C HIS A 120 -1.58 -7.97 16.64
N GLU A 121 -2.34 -8.51 17.61
CA GLU A 121 -1.81 -9.49 18.58
C GLU A 121 -1.70 -10.92 17.99
N CYS A 122 -1.52 -11.06 16.67
CA CYS A 122 -1.23 -12.31 15.96
C CYS A 122 0.20 -12.34 15.38
N ALA A 123 0.86 -13.50 15.46
CA ALA A 123 2.26 -13.68 15.07
C ALA A 123 2.54 -13.50 13.57
N SER A 124 1.54 -13.73 12.71
CA SER A 124 1.64 -13.48 11.27
C SER A 124 1.59 -11.98 10.95
N ILE A 125 0.80 -11.21 11.72
CA ILE A 125 0.50 -9.80 11.48
C ILE A 125 1.60 -8.90 12.05
N ASN A 126 1.93 -9.04 13.33
CA ASN A 126 2.96 -8.19 13.95
C ASN A 126 4.40 -8.52 13.53
N ARG A 127 4.55 -9.55 12.70
CA ARG A 127 5.77 -9.81 11.91
C ARG A 127 5.90 -8.94 10.65
N ILE A 128 4.80 -8.39 10.15
CA ILE A 128 4.72 -7.63 8.89
C ILE A 128 4.50 -6.13 9.15
N TYR A 129 3.80 -5.74 10.22
CA TYR A 129 3.42 -4.34 10.47
C TYR A 129 4.28 -3.58 11.50
N GLY A 130 5.39 -4.18 11.96
CA GLY A 130 6.54 -3.47 12.54
C GLY A 130 7.03 -3.90 13.93
N PHE A 131 6.20 -4.49 14.77
CA PHE A 131 6.55 -4.82 16.17
C PHE A 131 7.63 -5.91 16.28
N TYR A 132 7.65 -6.88 15.37
CA TYR A 132 8.75 -7.85 15.25
C TYR A 132 10.10 -7.16 15.03
N ASP A 133 10.17 -6.20 14.11
CA ASP A 133 11.40 -5.46 13.85
C ASP A 133 11.72 -4.47 14.96
N GLU A 134 10.72 -3.90 15.66
CA GLU A 134 10.97 -3.11 16.87
C GLU A 134 11.61 -3.97 17.98
N CYS A 135 11.07 -5.17 18.24
CA CYS A 135 11.61 -6.14 19.19
C CYS A 135 13.00 -6.65 18.79
N LYS A 136 13.20 -7.00 17.51
CA LYS A 136 14.47 -7.47 16.94
C LYS A 136 15.56 -6.40 16.98
N ARG A 137 15.20 -5.12 16.78
CA ARG A 137 16.13 -3.98 16.78
C ARG A 137 16.47 -3.46 18.18
N ARG A 138 15.51 -3.46 19.12
CA ARG A 138 15.72 -2.96 20.50
C ARG A 138 16.21 -4.04 21.46
N PHE A 139 15.87 -5.30 21.20
CA PHE A 139 16.21 -6.44 22.05
C PHE A 139 16.67 -7.63 21.19
N ASN A 140 15.82 -8.64 20.99
CA ASN A 140 16.09 -9.80 20.15
C ASN A 140 14.80 -10.57 19.79
N ILE A 141 14.91 -11.52 18.85
CA ILE A 141 13.80 -12.32 18.32
C ILE A 141 13.15 -13.25 19.38
N LYS A 142 13.86 -13.65 20.44
CA LYS A 142 13.29 -14.46 21.54
C LYS A 142 12.32 -13.64 22.39
N LEU A 143 12.56 -12.33 22.54
CA LEU A 143 11.64 -11.45 23.25
C LEU A 143 10.34 -11.24 22.45
N TRP A 144 10.42 -11.10 21.12
CA TRP A 144 9.22 -11.11 20.26
C TRP A 144 8.40 -12.40 20.45
N LYS A 145 9.04 -13.58 20.44
CA LYS A 145 8.35 -14.85 20.73
C LYS A 145 7.71 -14.87 22.12
N THR A 146 8.35 -14.25 23.12
CA THR A 146 7.80 -14.12 24.47
C THR A 146 6.54 -13.24 24.50
N PHE A 147 6.45 -12.22 23.64
CA PHE A 147 5.19 -11.50 23.40
C PHE A 147 4.16 -12.38 22.68
N THR A 148 4.54 -13.13 21.65
CA THR A 148 3.64 -14.09 20.98
C THR A 148 3.04 -15.11 21.97
N ASP A 149 3.85 -15.69 22.84
CA ASP A 149 3.42 -16.64 23.88
C ASP A 149 2.45 -16.01 24.91
N CYS A 150 2.55 -14.69 25.12
CA CYS A 150 1.65 -13.90 25.95
C CYS A 150 0.34 -13.56 25.21
N PHE A 151 0.42 -13.08 23.96
CA PHE A 151 -0.71 -12.73 23.12
C PHE A 151 -1.61 -13.93 22.79
N ASN A 152 -1.01 -15.11 22.60
CA ASN A 152 -1.72 -16.37 22.43
C ASN A 152 -2.59 -16.76 23.65
N CYS A 153 -2.44 -16.06 24.78
CA CYS A 153 -3.21 -16.26 26.00
C CYS A 153 -4.29 -15.19 26.26
N LEU A 154 -4.37 -14.12 25.46
CA LEU A 154 -5.36 -13.05 25.67
C LEU A 154 -6.82 -13.56 25.55
N PRO A 155 -7.76 -13.03 26.36
CA PRO A 155 -9.20 -13.14 26.11
C PRO A 155 -9.59 -12.59 24.73
N ILE A 156 -10.72 -13.02 24.17
CA ILE A 156 -11.13 -12.67 22.78
C ILE A 156 -12.38 -11.77 22.76
N ALA A 157 -13.22 -11.87 23.78
CA ALA A 157 -14.45 -11.09 23.90
C ALA A 157 -14.76 -10.77 25.37
N ALA A 158 -15.66 -9.83 25.62
CA ALA A 158 -16.25 -9.56 26.92
C ALA A 158 -17.76 -9.36 26.83
N ILE A 159 -18.47 -9.48 27.94
CA ILE A 159 -19.84 -9.02 28.14
C ILE A 159 -19.86 -8.13 29.38
N ILE A 160 -20.49 -6.95 29.28
CA ILE A 160 -20.64 -5.99 30.39
C ILE A 160 -22.11 -6.01 30.83
N ASP A 161 -22.34 -6.24 32.12
CA ASP A 161 -23.65 -6.30 32.81
C ASP A 161 -24.72 -7.08 32.04
N GLU A 162 -24.31 -8.22 31.46
CA GLU A 162 -25.14 -9.09 30.61
C GLU A 162 -25.76 -8.41 29.36
N LYS A 163 -25.42 -7.15 29.03
CA LYS A 163 -26.11 -6.34 28.00
C LYS A 163 -25.24 -5.76 26.88
N ILE A 164 -23.93 -5.54 27.09
CA ILE A 164 -23.03 -5.04 26.04
C ILE A 164 -22.02 -6.13 25.67
N PHE A 165 -21.99 -6.59 24.42
CA PHE A 165 -20.98 -7.53 23.92
C PHE A 165 -19.80 -6.79 23.30
N CYS A 166 -18.58 -7.16 23.70
CA CYS A 166 -17.33 -6.53 23.30
C CYS A 166 -16.41 -7.51 22.58
N CYS A 167 -15.81 -7.06 21.46
CA CYS A 167 -14.83 -7.82 20.68
C CYS A 167 -13.86 -6.86 19.96
N HIS A 168 -12.82 -7.36 19.29
CA HIS A 168 -11.96 -6.52 18.45
C HIS A 168 -12.57 -6.26 17.08
N GLY A 169 -12.77 -7.35 16.34
CA GLY A 169 -13.44 -7.41 15.05
C GLY A 169 -14.95 -7.38 15.23
N GLY A 170 -15.66 -8.42 14.80
CA GLY A 170 -17.11 -8.41 14.80
C GLY A 170 -17.73 -9.78 15.01
N LEU A 171 -18.83 -10.03 14.31
CA LEU A 171 -19.59 -11.27 14.42
C LEU A 171 -19.05 -12.34 13.46
N SER A 172 -19.22 -13.61 13.83
CA SER A 172 -18.96 -14.76 12.96
C SER A 172 -20.26 -15.39 12.46
N PRO A 173 -20.34 -15.91 11.22
CA PRO A 173 -21.45 -16.78 10.81
C PRO A 173 -21.53 -18.05 11.65
N ASP A 174 -20.42 -18.52 12.24
CA ASP A 174 -20.39 -19.66 13.15
C ASP A 174 -20.98 -19.33 14.53
N LEU A 175 -21.08 -18.05 14.92
CA LEU A 175 -21.48 -17.65 16.27
C LEU A 175 -23.00 -17.73 16.48
N GLN A 176 -23.43 -18.87 17.04
CA GLN A 176 -24.82 -19.17 17.38
C GLN A 176 -25.04 -19.18 18.91
N SER A 177 -23.98 -19.33 19.71
CA SER A 177 -23.99 -19.26 21.17
C SER A 177 -22.65 -18.80 21.75
N MET A 178 -22.68 -17.96 22.80
CA MET A 178 -21.50 -17.52 23.56
C MET A 178 -20.66 -18.68 24.12
N GLU A 179 -21.29 -19.84 24.34
CA GLU A 179 -20.63 -21.08 24.74
C GLU A 179 -19.59 -21.56 23.71
N GLN A 180 -19.72 -21.18 22.44
CA GLN A 180 -18.71 -21.47 21.41
C GLN A 180 -17.43 -20.65 21.64
N ILE A 181 -17.54 -19.42 22.14
CA ILE A 181 -16.40 -18.59 22.54
C ILE A 181 -15.75 -19.17 23.79
N ARG A 182 -16.55 -19.52 24.82
CA ARG A 182 -16.06 -20.12 26.08
C ARG A 182 -15.27 -21.43 25.88
N ARG A 183 -15.52 -22.16 24.77
CA ARG A 183 -14.82 -23.40 24.38
C ARG A 183 -13.51 -23.21 23.61
N ILE A 184 -13.15 -22.00 23.23
CA ILE A 184 -11.87 -21.73 22.56
C ILE A 184 -10.74 -21.94 23.59
N MET A 185 -9.90 -22.94 23.36
CA MET A 185 -8.78 -23.27 24.23
C MET A 185 -7.67 -22.22 24.11
N ARG A 186 -7.02 -21.90 25.24
CA ARG A 186 -5.80 -21.07 25.27
C ARG A 186 -4.65 -21.82 25.99
N PRO A 187 -3.38 -21.60 25.61
CA PRO A 187 -2.92 -20.70 24.55
C PRO A 187 -3.28 -21.19 23.14
N THR A 188 -3.59 -20.28 22.22
CA THR A 188 -3.84 -20.58 20.80
C THR A 188 -3.28 -19.48 19.90
N ASP A 189 -2.80 -19.86 18.71
CA ASP A 189 -2.58 -18.92 17.61
C ASP A 189 -3.94 -18.60 16.93
N VAL A 190 -3.96 -17.62 16.02
CA VAL A 190 -5.17 -17.28 15.25
C VAL A 190 -5.20 -18.08 13.94
N PRO A 191 -6.27 -18.86 13.65
CA PRO A 191 -6.41 -19.58 12.38
C PRO A 191 -6.79 -18.65 11.23
N ASP A 192 -6.55 -19.09 9.99
CA ASP A 192 -6.89 -18.33 8.78
C ASP A 192 -8.41 -18.20 8.53
N THR A 193 -9.25 -19.00 9.22
CA THR A 193 -10.72 -19.04 9.04
C THR A 193 -11.47 -19.43 10.32
N GLY A 194 -12.79 -19.16 10.35
CA GLY A 194 -13.74 -19.58 11.39
C GLY A 194 -13.77 -18.67 12.61
N LEU A 195 -14.65 -18.99 13.58
CA LEU A 195 -15.01 -18.15 14.74
C LEU A 195 -13.90 -17.28 15.37
N LEU A 196 -12.72 -17.84 15.67
CA LEU A 196 -11.61 -17.09 16.28
C LEU A 196 -10.96 -16.09 15.30
N CYS A 197 -10.94 -16.40 14.02
CA CYS A 197 -10.54 -15.44 12.98
C CYS A 197 -11.58 -14.33 12.88
N ASP A 198 -12.87 -14.69 12.81
CA ASP A 198 -13.96 -13.74 12.55
C ASP A 198 -14.18 -12.71 13.66
N LEU A 199 -14.02 -13.12 14.93
CA LEU A 199 -14.06 -12.24 16.11
C LEU A 199 -12.93 -11.18 16.09
N LEU A 200 -11.91 -11.36 15.26
CA LEU A 200 -10.74 -10.47 15.11
C LEU A 200 -10.69 -9.73 13.76
N TRP A 201 -11.38 -10.21 12.72
CA TRP A 201 -11.23 -9.72 11.33
C TRP A 201 -12.50 -9.31 10.61
N SER A 202 -13.69 -9.73 11.06
CA SER A 202 -14.94 -9.38 10.37
C SER A 202 -15.26 -7.89 10.49
N ASP A 203 -16.05 -7.34 9.57
CA ASP A 203 -16.42 -5.91 9.53
C ASP A 203 -17.94 -5.68 9.30
N PRO A 204 -18.57 -4.68 9.94
CA PRO A 204 -19.91 -4.26 9.58
C PRO A 204 -19.89 -3.59 8.20
N ASP A 205 -20.89 -3.87 7.38
CA ASP A 205 -21.09 -3.18 6.11
C ASP A 205 -22.56 -2.76 5.97
N LYS A 206 -22.77 -1.51 5.55
CA LYS A 206 -24.08 -0.87 5.36
C LYS A 206 -24.73 -1.28 4.02
N ASP A 207 -23.92 -1.66 3.04
CA ASP A 207 -24.34 -1.98 1.67
C ASP A 207 -24.56 -3.51 1.50
N VAL A 208 -24.24 -4.30 2.53
CA VAL A 208 -24.48 -5.75 2.63
C VAL A 208 -25.75 -6.06 3.43
N GLN A 209 -26.50 -7.06 2.98
CA GLN A 209 -27.57 -7.71 3.74
C GLN A 209 -27.19 -9.17 4.04
N GLY A 210 -27.28 -9.60 5.29
CA GLY A 210 -26.73 -10.88 5.73
C GLY A 210 -25.20 -10.85 5.82
N TRP A 211 -24.54 -11.86 5.25
CA TRP A 211 -23.08 -11.99 5.24
C TRP A 211 -22.52 -11.75 3.84
N GLY A 212 -21.38 -11.08 3.73
CA GLY A 212 -20.63 -10.87 2.50
C GLY A 212 -19.17 -11.28 2.61
N GLU A 213 -18.45 -11.24 1.49
CA GLU A 213 -16.99 -11.37 1.51
C GLU A 213 -16.34 -10.10 2.07
N ASN A 214 -15.20 -10.25 2.75
CA ASN A 214 -14.44 -9.11 3.25
C ASN A 214 -13.35 -8.69 2.24
N ASP A 215 -13.28 -7.39 1.91
CA ASP A 215 -12.29 -6.82 1.00
C ASP A 215 -10.84 -7.10 1.42
N ARG A 216 -10.57 -7.34 2.72
CA ARG A 216 -9.26 -7.78 3.23
C ARG A 216 -8.82 -9.14 2.67
N GLY A 217 -9.75 -9.98 2.22
CA GLY A 217 -9.50 -11.37 1.82
C GLY A 217 -9.37 -12.35 2.99
N VAL A 218 -9.87 -11.97 4.18
CA VAL A 218 -9.95 -12.80 5.39
C VAL A 218 -11.23 -12.45 6.14
N SER A 219 -11.93 -13.47 6.66
CA SER A 219 -13.27 -13.34 7.28
C SER A 219 -14.32 -12.68 6.36
N PHE A 220 -15.38 -12.14 6.95
CA PHE A 220 -16.64 -11.74 6.32
C PHE A 220 -16.98 -10.27 6.60
N THR A 221 -17.86 -9.71 5.76
CA THR A 221 -18.64 -8.50 6.07
C THR A 221 -20.03 -8.89 6.58
N PHE A 222 -20.67 -8.04 7.39
CA PHE A 222 -22.03 -8.31 7.89
C PHE A 222 -22.96 -7.10 7.92
N GLY A 223 -24.20 -7.32 7.48
CA GLY A 223 -25.27 -6.33 7.42
C GLY A 223 -25.90 -6.00 8.77
N ALA A 224 -26.65 -4.90 8.81
CA ALA A 224 -27.37 -4.45 10.00
C ALA A 224 -28.40 -5.48 10.51
N ASP A 225 -28.93 -6.34 9.63
CA ASP A 225 -29.85 -7.41 10.03
C ASP A 225 -29.15 -8.54 10.79
N VAL A 226 -27.85 -8.78 10.57
CA VAL A 226 -27.04 -9.73 11.35
C VAL A 226 -26.88 -9.22 12.78
N VAL A 227 -26.55 -7.93 12.94
CA VAL A 227 -26.46 -7.27 14.26
C VAL A 227 -27.79 -7.38 15.01
N SER A 228 -28.91 -6.99 14.39
CA SER A 228 -30.22 -7.10 15.04
C SER A 228 -30.59 -8.56 15.37
N LYS A 229 -30.26 -9.54 14.52
CA LYS A 229 -30.51 -10.97 14.81
C LYS A 229 -29.67 -11.49 15.97
N PHE A 230 -28.40 -11.09 16.06
CA PHE A 230 -27.48 -11.50 17.12
C PHE A 230 -27.92 -10.98 18.49
N LEU A 231 -28.23 -9.69 18.59
CA LEU A 231 -28.66 -9.04 19.83
C LEU A 231 -29.95 -9.64 20.37
N ASN A 232 -31.00 -9.74 19.53
CA ASN A 232 -32.28 -10.36 19.89
C ASN A 232 -32.15 -11.85 20.29
N ARG A 233 -31.12 -12.57 19.82
CA ARG A 233 -30.87 -13.98 20.18
C ARG A 233 -30.22 -14.12 21.56
N HIS A 234 -29.43 -13.14 21.98
CA HIS A 234 -28.59 -13.20 23.16
C HIS A 234 -29.07 -12.28 24.30
N ASP A 235 -30.23 -11.63 24.14
CA ASP A 235 -30.79 -10.62 25.06
C ASP A 235 -29.82 -9.47 25.35
N LEU A 236 -29.06 -9.05 24.33
CA LEU A 236 -28.09 -7.95 24.39
C LEU A 236 -28.67 -6.69 23.77
N ASP A 237 -28.22 -5.52 24.23
CA ASP A 237 -28.65 -4.21 23.72
C ASP A 237 -27.65 -3.60 22.71
N LEU A 238 -26.35 -3.86 22.89
CA LEU A 238 -25.27 -3.20 22.13
C LEU A 238 -24.09 -4.15 21.84
N ILE A 239 -23.52 -4.03 20.63
CA ILE A 239 -22.16 -4.51 20.32
C ILE A 239 -21.18 -3.34 20.37
N CYS A 240 -20.03 -3.52 21.01
CA CYS A 240 -18.92 -2.58 21.00
C CYS A 240 -17.66 -3.25 20.43
N ARG A 241 -17.11 -2.68 19.35
CA ARG A 241 -15.91 -3.18 18.64
C ARG A 241 -14.87 -2.07 18.44
N ALA A 242 -13.70 -2.41 17.89
CA ALA A 242 -12.59 -1.47 17.73
C ALA A 242 -12.07 -1.36 16.29
N HIS A 243 -11.72 -2.52 15.71
CA HIS A 243 -11.40 -2.66 14.30
C HIS A 243 -12.51 -2.02 13.44
N GLN A 244 -12.27 -1.30 12.35
CA GLN A 244 -11.10 -0.52 12.01
C GLN A 244 -11.48 0.97 12.07
N VAL A 245 -10.55 1.87 11.71
CA VAL A 245 -10.86 3.26 11.34
C VAL A 245 -12.08 3.34 10.42
N THR A 246 -13.18 3.87 10.93
CA THR A 246 -14.46 3.97 10.23
C THR A 246 -14.47 5.13 9.24
N MET A 247 -15.16 4.92 8.11
CA MET A 247 -15.10 5.79 6.93
C MET A 247 -16.50 6.15 6.44
N THR A 248 -17.05 7.28 6.91
CA THR A 248 -18.32 7.83 6.43
C THR A 248 -18.15 8.48 5.05
N GLY A 249 -18.07 7.63 4.02
CA GLY A 249 -17.95 8.05 2.62
C GLY A 249 -16.53 8.45 2.24
N MET A 250 -16.27 9.76 2.08
CA MET A 250 -14.95 10.27 1.69
C MET A 250 -14.07 10.70 2.88
N LYS A 251 -14.59 10.65 4.11
CA LYS A 251 -13.87 11.05 5.33
C LYS A 251 -13.72 9.89 6.30
N VAL A 252 -12.66 9.93 7.09
CA VAL A 252 -12.61 9.24 8.39
C VAL A 252 -13.67 9.83 9.31
N VAL A 253 -14.26 9.02 10.18
CA VAL A 253 -15.19 9.51 11.20
C VAL A 253 -14.45 10.42 12.19
N GLU A 254 -14.80 11.71 12.16
CA GLU A 254 -14.01 12.81 12.74
C GLU A 254 -13.81 12.69 14.26
N ASP A 255 -14.80 12.10 14.97
CA ASP A 255 -14.81 11.96 16.43
C ASP A 255 -14.23 10.62 16.95
N GLY A 256 -13.75 9.72 16.09
CA GLY A 256 -13.08 8.47 16.53
C GLY A 256 -14.02 7.37 17.07
N TYR A 257 -15.33 7.46 16.80
CA TYR A 257 -16.29 6.38 17.01
C TYR A 257 -17.43 6.46 15.98
N GLU A 258 -17.97 5.32 15.53
CA GLU A 258 -19.14 5.27 14.62
C GLU A 258 -20.25 4.36 15.16
N PHE A 259 -21.50 4.77 14.97
CA PHE A 259 -22.67 3.92 15.22
C PHE A 259 -23.19 3.25 13.93
N PHE A 260 -23.34 1.93 13.99
CA PHE A 260 -23.95 1.10 12.95
C PHE A 260 -25.32 0.55 13.39
N ALA A 261 -26.07 -0.07 12.48
CA ALA A 261 -27.33 -0.78 12.75
C ALA A 261 -28.30 -0.03 13.69
N LYS A 262 -28.64 1.23 13.39
CA LYS A 262 -29.51 2.09 14.23
C LYS A 262 -28.98 2.32 15.67
N ARG A 263 -27.66 2.39 15.84
CA ARG A 263 -26.92 2.47 17.13
C ARG A 263 -26.87 1.17 17.94
N GLN A 264 -27.27 0.04 17.37
CA GLN A 264 -27.13 -1.28 18.00
C GLN A 264 -25.69 -1.84 17.95
N LEU A 265 -24.81 -1.23 17.15
CA LEU A 265 -23.37 -1.49 17.19
C LEU A 265 -22.62 -0.16 17.23
N VAL A 266 -21.50 -0.12 17.97
CA VAL A 266 -20.54 0.99 17.97
C VAL A 266 -19.12 0.49 17.74
N THR A 267 -18.40 1.17 16.85
CA THR A 267 -16.95 0.97 16.63
C THR A 267 -16.19 2.11 17.31
N LEU A 268 -15.14 1.79 18.08
CA LEU A 268 -14.29 2.73 18.80
C LEU A 268 -12.87 2.71 18.24
N PHE A 269 -12.31 3.87 17.90
CA PHE A 269 -10.91 3.94 17.46
C PHE A 269 -10.14 4.91 18.35
N SER A 270 -9.28 4.42 19.23
CA SER A 270 -8.70 5.25 20.32
C SER A 270 -7.41 5.99 19.97
N ALA A 271 -6.79 5.71 18.82
CA ALA A 271 -5.59 6.39 18.34
C ALA A 271 -5.92 7.65 17.50
N PRO A 272 -5.72 8.89 18.01
CA PRO A 272 -5.90 10.12 17.25
C PRO A 272 -4.75 10.36 16.27
N ASN A 273 -5.02 11.04 15.15
CA ASN A 273 -4.03 11.28 14.11
C ASN A 273 -3.30 9.99 13.70
N TYR A 274 -4.09 8.96 13.36
CA TYR A 274 -3.62 7.59 13.17
C TYR A 274 -2.51 7.51 12.12
N CYS A 275 -1.48 6.69 12.40
CA CYS A 275 -0.20 6.62 11.64
C CYS A 275 0.58 7.95 11.53
N GLY A 276 0.03 9.08 11.97
CA GLY A 276 0.47 10.43 11.62
C GLY A 276 -0.10 10.97 10.30
N GLU A 277 -1.14 10.32 9.75
CA GLU A 277 -1.62 10.47 8.37
C GLU A 277 -3.09 10.92 8.26
N PHE A 278 -3.95 10.51 9.21
CA PHE A 278 -5.39 10.81 9.20
C PHE A 278 -5.71 11.99 10.12
N ASP A 279 -6.71 12.84 9.82
CA ASP A 279 -7.13 13.95 10.71
C ASP A 279 -8.22 13.52 11.71
N ASN A 280 -8.12 12.30 12.25
CA ASN A 280 -9.14 11.72 13.14
C ASN A 280 -8.88 12.05 14.61
N ALA A 281 -9.94 12.27 15.38
CA ALA A 281 -9.87 12.11 16.83
C ALA A 281 -9.82 10.62 17.21
N GLY A 282 -9.35 10.35 18.44
CA GLY A 282 -9.50 9.06 19.10
C GLY A 282 -10.73 9.07 20.00
N GLY A 283 -11.57 8.04 19.93
CA GLY A 283 -12.71 7.87 20.82
C GLY A 283 -12.39 6.97 22.02
N MET A 284 -13.00 7.27 23.17
CA MET A 284 -13.11 6.35 24.31
C MET A 284 -14.54 6.39 24.84
N MET A 285 -15.17 5.23 24.99
CA MET A 285 -16.52 5.14 25.57
C MET A 285 -16.41 4.99 27.10
N SER A 286 -17.27 5.63 27.86
CA SER A 286 -17.47 5.39 29.29
C SER A 286 -18.89 4.86 29.49
N VAL A 287 -19.01 3.73 30.17
CA VAL A 287 -20.27 3.11 30.60
C VAL A 287 -20.40 3.34 32.10
N ASP A 288 -21.51 3.91 32.55
CA ASP A 288 -21.80 4.13 33.98
C ASP A 288 -22.67 3.01 34.59
N GLU A 289 -22.90 3.09 35.90
CA GLU A 289 -23.72 2.15 36.70
C GLU A 289 -25.18 2.00 36.20
N SER A 290 -25.64 2.88 35.30
CA SER A 290 -26.97 2.82 34.65
C SER A 290 -26.90 2.35 33.19
N LEU A 291 -25.75 1.80 32.77
CA LEU A 291 -25.40 1.42 31.40
C LEU A 291 -25.45 2.57 30.37
N MET A 292 -25.46 3.83 30.81
CA MET A 292 -25.43 4.95 29.88
C MET A 292 -24.04 5.10 29.25
N CYS A 293 -23.99 4.90 27.94
CA CYS A 293 -22.79 5.05 27.14
C CYS A 293 -22.54 6.53 26.77
N SER A 294 -21.39 7.06 27.18
CA SER A 294 -20.92 8.42 26.87
C SER A 294 -19.55 8.38 26.21
N PHE A 295 -19.20 9.40 25.41
CA PHE A 295 -18.00 9.39 24.56
C PHE A 295 -17.05 10.53 24.92
N GLN A 296 -15.77 10.22 25.11
CA GLN A 296 -14.70 11.19 25.31
C GLN A 296 -13.84 11.26 24.05
N ILE A 297 -13.70 12.47 23.49
CA ILE A 297 -13.11 12.69 22.16
C ILE A 297 -11.70 13.26 22.31
N LEU A 298 -10.69 12.40 22.17
CA LEU A 298 -9.28 12.75 22.22
C LEU A 298 -8.85 13.31 20.87
N LYS A 299 -8.92 14.64 20.68
CA LYS A 299 -8.47 15.28 19.43
C LYS A 299 -6.95 15.11 19.19
N PRO A 300 -6.47 15.18 17.93
CA PRO A 300 -5.04 15.29 17.63
C PRO A 300 -4.35 16.37 18.47
N SER A 301 -3.11 16.13 18.88
CA SER A 301 -2.31 17.15 19.57
C SER A 301 -1.96 18.28 18.58
N GLU A 302 -2.42 19.50 18.85
CA GLU A 302 -2.08 20.68 18.04
C GLU A 302 -0.56 20.76 17.79
N LYS A 303 -0.16 20.93 16.51
CA LYS A 303 1.22 21.31 16.15
C LYS A 303 1.49 22.75 16.58
N LYS A 304 1.58 23.01 17.89
CA LYS A 304 1.74 24.37 18.45
C LYS A 304 2.97 25.05 17.88
N ALA A 305 2.73 26.08 17.07
CA ALA A 305 3.74 27.00 16.62
C ALA A 305 4.41 27.68 17.82
N LYS A 306 5.75 27.84 17.74
CA LYS A 306 6.60 28.76 18.53
C LYS A 306 6.03 29.18 19.91
N TYR A 307 6.44 28.50 20.97
CA TYR A 307 6.29 29.06 22.33
C TYR A 307 6.99 30.42 22.41
N GLN A 308 6.22 31.51 22.46
CA GLN A 308 6.72 32.81 22.90
C GLN A 308 6.93 32.78 24.42
N TYR A 309 8.05 33.31 24.87
CA TYR A 309 8.47 33.21 26.27
C TYR A 309 7.83 34.31 27.13
N GLY A 310 6.59 34.09 27.56
CA GLY A 310 5.91 34.95 28.54
C GLY A 310 6.42 34.68 29.96
N GLY A 311 7.47 35.38 30.38
CA GLY A 311 8.10 35.18 31.69
C GLY A 311 7.35 35.83 32.86
N VAL A 312 7.27 35.11 34.00
CA VAL A 312 6.86 35.65 35.31
C VAL A 312 7.91 35.23 36.35
N ASN A 313 8.31 36.16 37.22
CA ASN A 313 9.50 36.05 38.09
C ASN A 313 9.23 35.36 39.45
N SER A 314 10.25 34.70 40.02
CA SER A 314 10.29 34.35 41.46
C SER A 314 11.72 34.18 42.07
N GLY A 315 12.56 35.24 42.00
CA GLY A 315 13.84 35.35 42.75
C GLY A 315 15.00 34.49 42.22
N ARG A 316 16.29 34.71 42.58
CA ARG A 316 17.06 35.74 43.34
C ARG A 316 18.56 35.53 42.93
N PRO A 317 19.56 36.37 43.32
CA PRO A 317 19.55 37.68 43.99
C PRO A 317 20.18 38.80 43.11
N VAL A 318 20.68 39.90 43.72
CA VAL A 318 21.12 41.15 43.05
C VAL A 318 22.58 41.51 43.38
N THR A 319 23.31 42.07 42.41
CA THR A 319 24.58 42.81 42.59
C THR A 319 24.66 44.02 41.61
N PRO A 320 25.49 45.06 41.87
CA PRO A 320 25.19 46.44 41.43
C PRO A 320 25.79 46.88 40.07
N PRO A 321 25.30 47.99 39.47
CA PRO A 321 25.69 48.46 38.13
C PRO A 321 26.92 49.38 38.12
N ARG A 322 27.54 49.55 36.94
CA ARG A 322 28.52 50.62 36.69
C ARG A 322 28.38 51.25 35.29
N THR A 323 28.27 52.57 35.30
CA THR A 323 28.50 53.60 34.25
C THR A 323 29.55 53.25 33.18
N THR A 324 29.58 53.77 31.93
CA THR A 324 28.83 54.78 31.12
C THR A 324 29.30 54.60 29.65
N GLN A 325 28.75 55.16 28.55
CA GLN A 325 28.48 56.57 28.17
C GLN A 325 27.60 56.64 26.90
N ALA A 326 27.06 57.82 26.55
CA ALA A 326 26.47 58.09 25.22
C ALA A 326 26.56 59.58 24.80
N PRO A 327 27.01 59.87 23.57
CA PRO A 327 26.54 61.01 22.75
C PRO A 327 26.20 60.58 21.28
N LYS A 328 25.48 61.31 20.41
CA LYS A 328 24.88 62.66 20.48
C LYS A 328 23.71 62.83 19.47
N LYS A 329 22.58 63.34 19.98
CA LYS A 329 21.48 64.16 19.40
C LYS A 329 21.48 64.59 17.90
N ARG A 330 20.28 64.53 17.28
CA ARG A 330 19.43 65.68 16.79
C ARG A 330 18.00 65.14 16.48
N ALA A 331 16.92 65.59 17.14
CA ALA A 331 16.12 66.82 16.97
C ALA A 331 14.88 66.57 16.04
N LEU A 332 13.65 66.50 16.58
CA LEU A 332 12.61 67.58 16.66
C LEU A 332 11.89 67.79 15.31
N CYS A 333 10.55 67.82 15.14
CA CYS A 333 9.36 68.22 15.95
C CYS A 333 8.10 67.38 15.49
N ILE A 334 6.86 67.40 16.01
CA ILE A 334 6.13 67.88 17.22
C ILE A 334 4.77 67.12 17.35
N GLY A 335 4.02 67.22 18.47
CA GLY A 335 2.64 66.67 18.66
C GLY A 335 1.50 67.63 18.24
N PRO A 336 0.19 67.37 18.55
CA PRO A 336 -0.25 67.15 19.95
C PRO A 336 -1.39 66.12 20.17
N GLU A 337 -1.75 65.93 21.44
CA GLU A 337 -2.90 65.17 21.97
C GLU A 337 -4.16 66.08 22.13
N TYR A 338 -5.38 65.53 22.17
CA TYR A 338 -6.21 65.36 23.40
C TYR A 338 -7.66 64.86 23.14
N ASN A 339 -8.38 64.57 24.23
CA ASN A 339 -9.66 63.86 24.34
C ASN A 339 -10.92 64.75 24.56
N HIS A 340 -12.10 64.12 24.44
CA HIS A 340 -13.41 64.48 25.05
C HIS A 340 -14.22 65.66 24.42
N LYS A 341 -15.58 65.70 24.46
CA LYS A 341 -16.54 65.25 25.51
C LYS A 341 -18.03 65.20 25.02
N ILE A 342 -18.89 64.43 25.74
CA ILE A 342 -20.35 64.65 26.04
C ILE A 342 -21.51 64.32 25.04
N SER A 343 -22.42 63.42 25.52
CA SER A 343 -23.88 63.17 25.31
C SER A 343 -24.61 63.36 23.97
N GLY A 344 -25.65 62.58 23.60
CA GLY A 344 -26.29 61.40 24.24
C GLY A 344 -27.84 61.47 24.35
N ARG A 345 -28.56 60.32 24.33
CA ARG A 345 -30.00 60.23 24.73
C ARG A 345 -30.47 58.79 25.08
N ARG A 346 -31.59 58.73 25.81
CA ARG A 346 -32.36 57.58 26.37
C ARG A 346 -32.92 56.65 25.25
N LYS A 347 -33.43 55.42 25.48
CA LYS A 347 -34.10 54.82 26.67
C LYS A 347 -34.10 53.25 26.63
N HIS A 348 -34.65 52.61 27.68
CA HIS A 348 -34.82 51.15 27.91
C HIS A 348 -35.66 50.39 26.84
N GLY A 349 -35.72 49.04 26.80
CA GLY A 349 -35.28 48.04 27.80
C GLY A 349 -35.28 46.58 27.32
N THR A 350 -35.09 45.62 28.25
CA THR A 350 -34.71 44.21 28.00
C THR A 350 -35.80 43.19 28.50
N PRO A 351 -35.52 41.91 28.86
CA PRO A 351 -35.87 40.74 28.01
C PRO A 351 -36.71 39.64 28.73
N ARG A 352 -36.94 38.46 28.11
CA ARG A 352 -36.70 37.10 28.69
C ARG A 352 -37.27 35.90 27.89
N ASN A 353 -36.42 34.88 27.76
CA ASN A 353 -36.59 33.42 27.90
C ASN A 353 -37.98 32.72 27.96
N LEU A 354 -38.08 31.56 27.27
CA LEU A 354 -38.22 30.17 27.81
C LEU A 354 -39.36 29.26 27.23
N SER A 355 -38.96 28.00 26.94
CA SER A 355 -39.69 26.71 27.08
C SER A 355 -41.00 26.35 26.31
N ILE A 356 -40.87 25.39 25.40
CA ILE A 356 -41.47 24.02 25.39
C ILE A 356 -43.00 23.85 25.65
N LEU A 357 -43.76 23.33 24.66
CA LEU A 357 -44.36 21.96 24.64
C LEU A 357 -45.06 21.63 23.29
N CYS A 358 -45.54 20.39 23.13
CA CYS A 358 -46.12 19.80 21.90
C CYS A 358 -47.65 19.94 21.79
N PHE A 359 -48.24 19.76 20.57
CA PHE A 359 -49.18 18.64 20.24
C PHE A 359 -49.60 18.59 18.75
N HIS A 360 -50.44 17.60 18.41
CA HIS A 360 -51.05 17.16 17.12
C HIS A 360 -51.85 18.22 16.32
N CYS A 361 -52.39 18.03 15.09
CA CYS A 361 -52.44 16.96 14.06
C CYS A 361 -52.64 17.64 12.65
N ILE A 362 -52.64 16.97 11.48
CA ILE A 362 -53.78 16.30 10.80
C ILE A 362 -53.30 15.72 9.43
N TRP A 363 -53.88 14.57 9.06
CA TRP A 363 -54.16 13.94 7.72
C TRP A 363 -54.10 14.80 6.42
N ASN A 364 -53.94 14.27 5.19
CA ASN A 364 -54.39 13.03 4.48
C ASN A 364 -53.36 12.62 3.38
N HIS A 365 -53.46 11.59 2.50
CA HIS A 365 -54.55 10.75 1.96
C HIS A 365 -54.09 9.29 1.66
N HIS A 366 -54.86 8.48 0.89
CA HIS A 366 -54.83 6.99 0.89
C HIS A 366 -54.89 6.31 -0.51
N ILE A 367 -54.19 5.16 -0.65
CA ILE A 367 -54.50 3.86 -1.37
C ILE A 367 -55.03 3.96 -2.84
N ILE A 368 -54.54 3.21 -3.85
CA ILE A 368 -54.90 1.80 -4.22
C ILE A 368 -54.06 1.33 -5.42
N ILE A 369 -53.58 0.07 -5.42
CA ILE A 369 -53.82 -0.96 -6.47
C ILE A 369 -53.48 -2.34 -5.90
N VAL A 370 -54.24 -3.36 -6.31
CA VAL A 370 -54.13 -4.76 -5.87
C VAL A 370 -54.11 -5.67 -7.09
N PHE A 371 -53.28 -6.72 -7.07
CA PHE A 371 -53.55 -7.95 -7.83
C PHE A 371 -53.29 -9.19 -6.95
N ARG A 372 -54.05 -10.26 -7.23
CA ARG A 372 -54.17 -11.46 -6.38
C ARG A 372 -54.67 -12.62 -7.25
N HIS A 373 -54.14 -13.84 -7.04
CA HIS A 373 -54.60 -15.19 -7.46
C HIS A 373 -53.38 -16.05 -7.88
N GLN A 374 -53.30 -17.38 -7.70
CA GLN A 374 -53.88 -18.25 -6.65
C GLN A 374 -53.04 -19.57 -6.55
N LYS A 375 -53.24 -20.34 -5.47
CA LYS A 375 -52.52 -21.58 -5.08
C LYS A 375 -52.50 -22.72 -6.13
N VAL A 376 -51.33 -23.34 -6.30
CA VAL A 376 -51.05 -24.80 -6.24
C VAL A 376 -49.61 -24.97 -5.67
N GLY A 377 -49.22 -25.97 -4.85
CA GLY A 377 -50.03 -26.93 -4.10
C GLY A 377 -49.41 -28.33 -3.91
N GLY A 378 -48.32 -28.50 -3.12
CA GLY A 378 -47.69 -29.82 -2.90
C GLY A 378 -46.86 -29.98 -1.61
N LEU A 379 -47.28 -30.94 -0.77
CA LEU A 379 -46.57 -31.81 0.20
C LEU A 379 -45.02 -31.66 0.27
N VAL A 380 -44.32 -31.45 1.40
CA VAL A 380 -44.35 -32.09 2.74
C VAL A 380 -44.20 -33.63 2.68
N GLY A 381 -43.15 -34.31 3.15
CA GLY A 381 -41.93 -33.90 3.88
C GLY A 381 -41.54 -35.03 4.87
N LYS A 382 -40.23 -35.29 5.12
CA LYS A 382 -39.79 -36.26 6.15
C LYS A 382 -38.33 -36.10 6.62
N ASN A 383 -38.16 -36.12 7.93
CA ASN A 383 -36.94 -36.30 8.73
C ASN A 383 -37.05 -37.70 9.43
N PRO A 384 -36.10 -38.20 10.25
CA PRO A 384 -34.64 -38.05 10.28
C PRO A 384 -33.88 -39.40 10.56
N SER A 385 -32.57 -39.32 10.87
CA SER A 385 -31.82 -40.17 11.85
C SER A 385 -31.14 -41.52 11.47
N CYS A 386 -30.08 -41.78 12.26
CA CYS A 386 -29.46 -43.08 12.69
C CYS A 386 -28.44 -43.84 11.82
N LEU A 387 -27.14 -43.71 12.20
CA LEU A 387 -26.13 -44.77 12.50
C LEU A 387 -24.77 -44.06 12.75
N LEU A 388 -24.23 -43.87 13.96
CA LEU A 388 -23.72 -44.79 15.01
C LEU A 388 -22.47 -45.63 14.64
N TYR A 389 -21.33 -45.20 15.22
CA TYR A 389 -20.18 -45.99 15.72
C TYR A 389 -19.31 -46.88 14.80
N ALA A 390 -18.08 -46.37 14.55
CA ALA A 390 -16.78 -47.05 14.80
C ALA A 390 -16.38 -48.28 13.92
N PRO A 391 -15.08 -48.72 13.89
CA PRO A 391 -13.95 -48.33 14.73
C PRO A 391 -12.60 -47.98 14.02
N ARG A 392 -11.63 -47.59 14.85
CA ARG A 392 -10.23 -47.28 14.51
C ARG A 392 -9.50 -48.46 13.82
N LYS A 393 -8.97 -48.29 12.59
CA LYS A 393 -7.89 -49.16 12.08
C LYS A 393 -6.99 -48.61 10.96
N LEU A 394 -6.75 -47.29 10.88
CA LEU A 394 -5.95 -46.68 9.79
C LEU A 394 -4.87 -45.66 10.23
N GLN A 395 -4.50 -45.62 11.51
CA GLN A 395 -3.49 -44.68 12.04
C GLN A 395 -2.07 -45.26 12.21
N TRP A 396 -1.87 -46.57 11.98
CA TRP A 396 -0.58 -47.23 12.20
C TRP A 396 0.34 -47.35 10.96
N LEU A 397 -0.18 -47.20 9.73
CA LEU A 397 0.68 -47.23 8.52
C LEU A 397 1.53 -45.97 8.34
N TRP A 398 1.08 -44.81 8.84
CA TRP A 398 1.77 -43.53 8.61
C TRP A 398 3.09 -43.41 9.37
N PHE A 399 3.14 -43.90 10.63
CA PHE A 399 4.34 -43.84 11.46
C PHE A 399 5.50 -44.71 10.93
N PHE A 400 5.21 -45.87 10.33
CA PHE A 400 6.24 -46.73 9.75
C PHE A 400 6.86 -46.13 8.48
N HIS A 401 6.08 -45.39 7.68
CA HIS A 401 6.58 -44.76 6.45
C HIS A 401 7.61 -43.65 6.73
N CYS A 402 7.41 -42.83 7.77
CA CYS A 402 8.32 -41.73 8.10
C CYS A 402 9.73 -42.19 8.50
N GLN A 403 9.88 -43.29 9.25
CA GLN A 403 11.23 -43.78 9.62
C GLN A 403 11.99 -44.42 8.44
N ILE A 404 11.29 -45.01 7.47
CA ILE A 404 11.92 -45.58 6.27
C ILE A 404 12.46 -44.45 5.37
N MET A 405 11.69 -43.39 5.15
CA MET A 405 12.15 -42.24 4.35
C MET A 405 13.38 -41.53 4.96
N ALA A 406 13.48 -41.46 6.29
CA ALA A 406 14.65 -40.90 6.98
C ALA A 406 15.95 -41.69 6.68
N ARG A 407 15.87 -43.03 6.60
CA ARG A 407 17.02 -43.87 6.22
C ARG A 407 17.34 -43.82 4.72
N PHE A 408 16.34 -43.63 3.87
CA PHE A 408 16.55 -43.55 2.41
C PHE A 408 17.30 -42.27 2.01
N ARG A 409 16.89 -41.10 2.52
CA ARG A 409 17.51 -39.79 2.19
C ARG A 409 19.03 -39.77 2.43
N ARG A 410 19.52 -40.43 3.50
CA ARG A 410 20.95 -40.44 3.84
C ARG A 410 21.82 -41.23 2.86
N LYS A 411 21.27 -42.23 2.15
CA LYS A 411 21.99 -42.95 1.08
C LYS A 411 22.00 -42.14 -0.22
N SER A 412 20.84 -41.63 -0.65
CA SER A 412 20.72 -40.87 -1.91
C SER A 412 21.62 -39.63 -1.94
N CYS A 413 21.76 -38.91 -0.83
CA CYS A 413 22.68 -37.76 -0.76
C CYS A 413 24.16 -38.15 -0.94
N ILE A 414 24.59 -39.31 -0.42
CA ILE A 414 25.98 -39.78 -0.59
C ILE A 414 26.23 -40.19 -2.04
N THR A 415 25.29 -40.89 -2.68
CA THR A 415 25.38 -41.24 -4.11
C THR A 415 25.43 -40.01 -5.00
N LEU A 416 24.62 -38.98 -4.70
CA LEU A 416 24.63 -37.72 -5.45
C LEU A 416 25.96 -36.95 -5.27
N PHE A 417 26.50 -36.90 -4.05
CA PHE A 417 27.79 -36.25 -3.79
C PHE A 417 28.94 -36.97 -4.49
N ALA A 418 28.94 -38.30 -4.48
CA ALA A 418 29.91 -39.11 -5.22
C ALA A 418 29.80 -38.91 -6.74
N LEU A 419 28.59 -38.77 -7.29
CA LEU A 419 28.37 -38.48 -8.71
C LEU A 419 28.92 -37.09 -9.10
N VAL A 420 28.67 -36.06 -8.29
CA VAL A 420 29.22 -34.70 -8.51
C VAL A 420 30.74 -34.71 -8.42
N LEU A 421 31.32 -35.44 -7.47
CA LEU A 421 32.78 -35.57 -7.36
C LEU A 421 33.39 -36.31 -8.56
N LEU A 422 32.74 -37.38 -9.04
CA LEU A 422 33.14 -38.12 -10.23
C LEU A 422 33.11 -37.24 -11.48
N VAL A 423 32.04 -36.46 -11.67
CA VAL A 423 31.92 -35.50 -12.78
C VAL A 423 33.02 -34.44 -12.70
N LEU A 424 33.30 -33.86 -11.52
CA LEU A 424 34.40 -32.90 -11.36
C LEU A 424 35.76 -33.50 -11.70
N ILE A 425 36.05 -34.72 -11.23
CA ILE A 425 37.30 -35.43 -11.55
C ILE A 425 37.41 -35.69 -13.06
N VAL A 426 36.33 -36.15 -13.71
CA VAL A 426 36.30 -36.38 -15.17
C VAL A 426 36.51 -35.07 -15.94
N THR A 427 35.88 -33.96 -15.55
CA THR A 427 36.08 -32.65 -16.21
C THR A 427 37.51 -32.14 -16.04
N VAL A 428 38.14 -32.36 -14.89
CA VAL A 428 39.55 -31.99 -14.65
C VAL A 428 40.50 -32.87 -15.46
N VAL A 429 40.27 -34.18 -15.51
CA VAL A 429 41.08 -35.12 -16.32
C VAL A 429 40.93 -34.85 -17.82
N LEU A 430 39.71 -34.55 -18.31
CA LEU A 430 39.51 -34.15 -19.70
C LEU A 430 40.23 -32.83 -20.03
N LYS A 431 40.24 -31.86 -19.10
CA LYS A 431 41.02 -30.61 -19.25
C LYS A 431 42.54 -30.77 -19.17
N SER A 432 43.05 -31.90 -18.68
CA SER A 432 44.49 -32.20 -18.66
C SER A 432 44.92 -33.26 -19.69
N LEU A 433 44.01 -33.64 -20.60
CA LEU A 433 44.27 -34.53 -21.74
C LEU A 433 44.11 -33.86 -23.11
N THR A 434 43.71 -32.59 -23.17
CA THR A 434 43.71 -31.78 -24.40
C THR A 434 45.12 -31.22 -24.67
N PRO A 435 45.77 -31.56 -25.80
CA PRO A 435 47.04 -30.95 -26.17
C PRO A 435 46.86 -29.47 -26.52
N GLU A 436 47.83 -28.64 -26.17
CA GLU A 436 47.96 -27.30 -26.75
C GLU A 436 48.59 -27.42 -28.15
N ASP A 437 47.77 -27.30 -29.21
CA ASP A 437 48.19 -26.56 -30.41
C ASP A 437 47.04 -26.27 -31.40
N SER A 438 46.91 -24.99 -31.78
CA SER A 438 46.16 -24.46 -32.93
C SER A 438 44.60 -24.55 -32.94
N PRO A 439 43.90 -23.72 -33.75
CA PRO A 439 44.07 -22.27 -33.76
C PRO A 439 42.72 -21.52 -33.91
N PHE A 440 42.14 -21.00 -32.81
CA PHE A 440 41.15 -19.91 -32.89
C PHE A 440 41.18 -19.04 -31.62
N SER A 441 41.85 -17.89 -31.72
CA SER A 441 41.92 -16.86 -30.69
C SER A 441 42.03 -15.47 -31.33
N SER A 442 41.75 -14.42 -30.53
CA SER A 442 41.52 -13.02 -30.93
C SER A 442 40.18 -12.72 -31.64
N PRO A 443 39.65 -11.48 -31.50
CA PRO A 443 38.24 -11.18 -31.74
C PRO A 443 37.98 -10.31 -32.99
N VAL A 444 36.72 -10.28 -33.42
CA VAL A 444 36.17 -9.30 -34.37
C VAL A 444 35.17 -8.40 -33.63
N GLY A 445 35.20 -7.08 -33.85
CA GLY A 445 34.14 -6.19 -33.37
C GLY A 445 34.54 -4.82 -32.80
N ALA A 446 35.73 -4.28 -33.12
CA ALA A 446 36.17 -2.98 -32.60
C ALA A 446 36.80 -2.08 -33.68
N GLU A 447 36.04 -1.72 -34.72
CA GLU A 447 36.39 -0.59 -35.60
C GLU A 447 35.17 -0.14 -36.42
N LEU A 448 34.75 1.13 -36.27
CA LEU A 448 34.23 2.00 -37.35
C LEU A 448 33.84 3.40 -36.82
N PHE A 449 34.84 4.28 -36.77
CA PHE A 449 34.66 5.72 -36.85
C PHE A 449 35.72 6.27 -37.83
N LEU A 450 35.34 6.55 -39.08
CA LEU A 450 35.70 7.76 -39.84
C LEU A 450 35.35 7.70 -41.34
N ASP A 451 34.52 8.67 -41.74
CA ASP A 451 34.43 9.45 -42.98
C ASP A 451 34.83 8.91 -44.39
N ARG A 452 33.88 9.06 -45.33
CA ARG A 452 33.99 9.32 -46.79
C ARG A 452 35.18 8.78 -47.62
N LYS A 453 34.87 7.89 -48.59
CA LYS A 453 34.73 8.26 -50.03
C LYS A 453 34.30 7.11 -50.97
N ASN A 454 33.55 7.51 -52.01
CA ASN A 454 33.42 6.96 -53.37
C ASN A 454 33.37 5.43 -53.65
N ASP A 455 32.18 5.00 -54.07
CA ASP A 455 31.87 4.47 -55.41
C ASP A 455 32.56 3.24 -56.04
N ASN A 456 31.68 2.28 -56.36
CA ASN A 456 31.64 1.42 -57.55
C ASN A 456 32.48 0.12 -57.62
N GLN A 457 31.79 -0.91 -58.16
CA GLN A 457 32.23 -2.29 -58.41
C GLN A 457 32.41 -3.11 -57.10
N ILE A 458 32.11 -4.42 -57.04
CA ILE A 458 31.80 -5.41 -58.08
C ILE A 458 30.44 -6.09 -57.80
N GLN A 459 29.63 -6.30 -58.84
CA GLN A 459 28.32 -6.98 -58.75
C GLN A 459 28.32 -8.26 -59.61
N LYS A 460 28.73 -9.42 -59.05
CA LYS A 460 28.55 -10.77 -59.66
C LYS A 460 28.92 -11.98 -58.77
N GLU A 461 28.36 -12.12 -57.57
CA GLU A 461 28.59 -13.34 -56.74
C GLU A 461 27.44 -13.75 -55.80
N ASN A 462 26.21 -13.23 -55.98
CA ASN A 462 25.16 -13.33 -54.95
C ASN A 462 24.25 -14.58 -55.03
N ASP A 463 24.10 -15.22 -56.19
CA ASP A 463 22.97 -16.13 -56.43
C ASP A 463 23.07 -17.46 -55.65
N ASN A 464 24.28 -17.92 -55.32
CA ASN A 464 24.49 -19.13 -54.50
C ASN A 464 24.54 -18.88 -52.97
N LYS A 465 24.61 -17.61 -52.52
CA LYS A 465 24.59 -17.27 -51.09
C LYS A 465 23.17 -17.10 -50.55
N ALA A 466 22.22 -16.67 -51.38
CA ALA A 466 20.87 -16.32 -50.95
C ALA A 466 20.09 -17.49 -50.31
N ASP A 467 20.19 -18.71 -50.87
CA ASP A 467 19.42 -19.85 -50.36
C ASP A 467 19.99 -20.45 -49.07
N GLN A 468 21.32 -20.51 -48.90
CA GLN A 468 21.91 -21.01 -47.65
C GLN A 468 21.63 -20.06 -46.47
N THR A 469 21.57 -18.74 -46.70
CA THR A 469 21.18 -17.78 -45.66
C THR A 469 19.70 -17.96 -45.29
N LYS A 470 18.77 -18.02 -46.27
CA LYS A 470 17.33 -18.23 -46.03
C LYS A 470 17.01 -19.50 -45.23
N ILE A 471 17.71 -20.61 -45.50
CA ILE A 471 17.51 -21.88 -44.79
C ILE A 471 18.00 -21.80 -43.33
N ASN A 472 19.10 -21.08 -43.07
CA ASN A 472 19.55 -20.82 -41.71
C ASN A 472 18.60 -19.87 -40.96
N ASP A 473 18.11 -18.81 -41.62
CA ASP A 473 17.19 -17.86 -41.02
C ASP A 473 15.84 -18.52 -40.67
N SER A 474 15.31 -19.39 -41.53
CA SER A 474 14.07 -20.13 -41.22
C SER A 474 14.27 -21.10 -40.05
N ALA A 475 15.38 -21.85 -40.01
CA ALA A 475 15.69 -22.76 -38.92
C ALA A 475 15.95 -22.03 -37.57
N GLN A 476 16.53 -20.83 -37.60
CA GLN A 476 16.67 -20.00 -36.40
C GLN A 476 15.33 -19.40 -35.97
N SER A 477 14.50 -18.96 -36.92
CA SER A 477 13.15 -18.44 -36.67
C SER A 477 12.23 -19.50 -36.05
N GLU A 478 12.17 -20.71 -36.60
CA GLU A 478 11.39 -21.81 -36.02
C GLU A 478 11.87 -22.17 -34.60
N LYS A 479 13.18 -22.15 -34.36
CA LYS A 479 13.77 -22.42 -33.05
C LYS A 479 13.49 -21.30 -32.03
N LEU A 480 13.43 -20.05 -32.47
CA LEU A 480 13.02 -18.90 -31.67
C LEU A 480 11.53 -19.02 -31.31
N GLU A 481 10.65 -19.22 -32.29
CA GLU A 481 9.22 -19.45 -32.10
C GLU A 481 8.92 -20.63 -31.17
N ALA A 482 9.62 -21.76 -31.34
CA ALA A 482 9.52 -22.90 -30.44
C ALA A 482 9.94 -22.58 -28.98
N SER A 483 10.80 -21.57 -28.79
CA SER A 483 11.14 -21.06 -27.46
C SER A 483 10.09 -20.06 -26.94
N LEU A 484 9.55 -19.19 -27.80
CA LEU A 484 8.52 -18.21 -27.44
C LEU A 484 7.19 -18.85 -27.02
N ARG A 485 6.85 -20.03 -27.56
CA ARG A 485 5.71 -20.87 -27.14
C ARG A 485 5.72 -21.30 -25.66
N LYS A 486 6.82 -21.09 -24.92
CA LYS A 486 6.89 -21.32 -23.47
C LYS A 486 6.20 -20.23 -22.65
N PHE A 487 5.96 -19.06 -23.24
CA PHE A 487 5.28 -17.93 -22.61
C PHE A 487 3.81 -17.85 -23.09
N PRO A 488 2.88 -17.35 -22.26
CA PRO A 488 1.51 -17.05 -22.71
C PRO A 488 1.52 -16.02 -23.86
N PRO A 489 0.48 -15.93 -24.70
CA PRO A 489 0.41 -14.88 -25.72
C PRO A 489 0.41 -13.47 -25.09
N PRO A 490 0.94 -12.44 -25.78
CA PRO A 490 0.95 -11.07 -25.28
C PRO A 490 -0.44 -10.43 -25.38
N ASN A 491 -0.92 -9.82 -24.30
CA ASN A 491 -2.12 -8.99 -24.33
C ASN A 491 -1.74 -7.54 -24.66
N TYR A 492 -1.97 -7.11 -25.91
CA TYR A 492 -1.64 -5.75 -26.36
C TYR A 492 -2.57 -4.64 -25.81
N TYR A 493 -3.63 -5.01 -25.08
CA TYR A 493 -4.43 -4.06 -24.29
C TYR A 493 -3.91 -3.89 -22.85
N LEU A 494 -2.88 -4.65 -22.47
CA LEU A 494 -2.20 -4.52 -21.18
C LEU A 494 -0.81 -3.91 -21.39
N HIS A 495 -0.65 -2.68 -20.88
CA HIS A 495 0.56 -1.86 -21.00
C HIS A 495 1.30 -1.84 -19.66
N ALA A 496 2.61 -1.63 -19.64
CA ALA A 496 3.37 -1.43 -18.39
C ALA A 496 4.42 -0.31 -18.53
N PHE A 497 4.51 0.58 -17.54
CA PHE A 497 5.53 1.64 -17.51
C PHE A 497 6.92 1.04 -17.26
N TYR A 498 7.89 1.42 -18.09
CA TYR A 498 9.22 0.81 -18.17
C TYR A 498 10.32 1.88 -18.19
N TYR A 499 11.36 1.67 -17.38
CA TYR A 499 12.41 2.65 -17.11
C TYR A 499 13.76 2.10 -17.53
N SER A 500 14.45 2.84 -18.39
CA SER A 500 15.72 2.47 -19.04
C SER A 500 16.93 3.24 -18.51
N TRP A 501 16.79 3.88 -17.35
CA TRP A 501 17.75 4.84 -16.80
C TRP A 501 18.80 4.24 -15.85
N PHE A 502 18.64 2.97 -15.47
CA PHE A 502 19.54 2.29 -14.52
C PHE A 502 20.87 1.98 -15.20
N GLY A 503 21.99 2.24 -14.52
CA GLY A 503 23.34 2.03 -15.04
C GLY A 503 24.31 1.51 -13.97
N ASN A 504 25.38 0.84 -14.40
CA ASN A 504 26.38 0.27 -13.51
C ASN A 504 27.83 0.42 -14.03
N PRO A 505 28.87 0.25 -13.18
CA PRO A 505 30.26 0.47 -13.57
C PRO A 505 30.79 -0.35 -14.74
N GLN A 506 30.15 -1.47 -15.09
CA GLN A 506 30.59 -2.35 -16.18
C GLN A 506 30.15 -1.85 -17.56
N PHE A 507 28.96 -1.25 -17.67
CA PHE A 507 28.38 -0.80 -18.95
C PHE A 507 28.32 0.74 -19.07
N ASP A 508 28.22 1.45 -17.96
CA ASP A 508 28.01 2.91 -17.90
C ASP A 508 29.19 3.65 -17.23
N GLY A 509 30.24 2.92 -16.82
CA GLY A 509 31.43 3.44 -16.13
C GLY A 509 31.22 3.92 -14.69
N LYS A 510 29.96 4.01 -14.24
CA LYS A 510 29.53 4.34 -12.87
C LYS A 510 28.14 3.76 -12.59
N TYR A 511 27.69 3.80 -11.34
CA TYR A 511 26.26 3.64 -11.07
C TYR A 511 25.48 4.85 -11.57
N ILE A 512 24.25 4.58 -12.02
CA ILE A 512 23.24 5.57 -12.40
C ILE A 512 21.88 5.06 -11.88
N HIS A 513 21.08 5.95 -11.29
CA HIS A 513 19.84 5.68 -10.55
C HIS A 513 19.98 4.80 -9.31
N TRP A 514 20.74 3.70 -9.32
CA TRP A 514 20.95 2.89 -8.11
C TRP A 514 21.60 3.68 -6.98
N ASP A 515 22.49 4.61 -7.31
CA ASP A 515 23.11 5.57 -6.40
C ASP A 515 22.25 6.85 -6.28
N HIS A 516 20.93 6.73 -6.12
CA HIS A 516 20.04 7.89 -6.02
C HIS A 516 20.39 8.77 -4.80
N PRO A 517 20.29 10.11 -4.88
CA PRO A 517 20.33 10.97 -3.70
C PRO A 517 19.02 10.87 -2.89
N GLN A 518 19.11 11.04 -1.57
CA GLN A 518 17.93 11.19 -0.73
C GLN A 518 17.37 12.61 -0.89
N LEU A 519 16.17 12.72 -1.43
CA LEU A 519 15.55 13.98 -1.83
C LEU A 519 15.08 14.77 -0.60
N PRO A 520 15.51 16.03 -0.43
CA PRO A 520 15.09 16.85 0.70
C PRO A 520 13.61 17.18 0.61
N HIS A 521 12.94 17.24 1.77
CA HIS A 521 11.60 17.80 1.86
C HIS A 521 11.64 19.32 1.59
N TRP A 522 10.65 19.87 0.89
CA TRP A 522 10.61 21.27 0.46
C TRP A 522 10.64 22.29 1.62
N ASP A 523 10.00 22.00 2.77
CA ASP A 523 10.33 22.72 4.03
C ASP A 523 11.67 22.20 4.58
N ALA A 524 12.69 23.04 4.50
CA ALA A 524 14.04 22.78 5.02
C ALA A 524 14.08 22.36 6.51
N LYS A 525 13.09 22.75 7.33
CA LYS A 525 13.01 22.30 8.75
C LYS A 525 12.63 20.84 8.87
N VAL A 526 11.82 20.35 7.94
CA VAL A 526 11.46 18.93 7.84
C VAL A 526 12.63 18.15 7.24
N ALA A 527 13.32 18.69 6.23
CA ALA A 527 14.52 18.09 5.64
C ALA A 527 15.68 17.90 6.63
N GLN A 528 15.80 18.73 7.67
CA GLN A 528 16.74 18.55 8.78
C GLN A 528 16.41 17.36 9.69
N GLY A 529 15.19 16.81 9.63
CA GLY A 529 14.74 15.68 10.43
C GLY A 529 14.97 14.31 9.80
N TYR A 530 15.50 14.25 8.57
CA TYR A 530 15.70 13.01 7.81
C TYR A 530 17.16 12.82 7.37
N PRO A 531 17.59 11.58 7.09
CA PRO A 531 18.87 11.30 6.46
C PRO A 531 19.07 12.09 5.15
N GLN A 532 20.31 12.48 4.89
CA GLN A 532 20.74 13.13 3.66
C GLN A 532 22.01 12.46 3.18
N GLY A 533 22.07 12.13 1.89
CA GLY A 533 23.18 11.38 1.31
C GLY A 533 22.85 10.90 -0.10
N ARG A 534 23.71 10.02 -0.62
CA ARG A 534 23.56 9.31 -1.90
C ARG A 534 23.80 7.83 -1.62
N HIS A 535 22.94 6.95 -2.12
CA HIS A 535 23.07 5.52 -1.89
C HIS A 535 24.39 4.97 -2.48
N VAL A 536 24.91 3.88 -1.93
CA VAL A 536 26.22 3.30 -2.29
C VAL A 536 26.10 1.84 -2.81
N PRO A 537 25.82 1.66 -4.12
CA PRO A 537 25.63 0.33 -4.70
C PRO A 537 26.95 -0.48 -4.75
N PRO A 538 26.89 -1.82 -4.80
CA PRO A 538 25.70 -2.63 -5.06
C PRO A 538 24.86 -2.97 -3.82
N ASP A 539 25.40 -2.83 -2.61
CA ASP A 539 24.74 -3.33 -1.39
C ASP A 539 23.75 -2.34 -0.75
N ASP A 540 23.89 -1.04 -1.02
CA ASP A 540 22.96 0.02 -0.66
C ASP A 540 22.46 0.71 -1.94
N ILE A 541 21.18 0.55 -2.28
CA ILE A 541 20.57 1.13 -3.49
C ILE A 541 19.38 2.01 -3.11
N GLY A 542 19.06 2.98 -3.97
CA GLY A 542 17.89 3.86 -3.87
C GLY A 542 16.56 3.14 -4.14
N SER A 543 16.29 2.04 -3.45
CA SER A 543 15.03 1.31 -3.48
C SER A 543 14.75 0.66 -2.12
N ASN A 544 13.48 0.52 -1.78
CA ASN A 544 13.03 -0.25 -0.62
C ASN A 544 13.01 -1.77 -0.88
N PHE A 545 13.17 -2.22 -2.13
CA PHE A 545 13.28 -3.63 -2.53
C PHE A 545 14.63 -3.89 -3.22
N TYR A 546 15.01 -5.15 -3.46
CA TYR A 546 16.25 -5.48 -4.16
C TYR A 546 16.01 -6.35 -5.42
N PRO A 547 16.51 -5.96 -6.62
CA PRO A 547 16.31 -6.72 -7.86
C PRO A 547 16.95 -8.10 -7.84
N SER A 548 16.27 -9.09 -8.44
CA SER A 548 16.85 -10.42 -8.69
C SER A 548 18.06 -10.39 -9.62
N LEU A 549 18.13 -9.38 -10.50
CA LEU A 549 19.24 -9.11 -11.41
C LEU A 549 20.33 -8.21 -10.77
N GLY A 550 20.15 -7.79 -9.51
CA GLY A 550 21.05 -6.86 -8.80
C GLY A 550 21.00 -5.42 -9.34
N ALA A 551 22.04 -4.64 -9.03
CA ALA A 551 22.22 -3.28 -9.55
C ALA A 551 22.64 -3.33 -11.04
N TYR A 552 21.68 -3.67 -11.91
CA TYR A 552 21.88 -3.93 -13.33
C TYR A 552 22.14 -2.65 -14.15
N SER A 553 22.66 -2.80 -15.37
CA SER A 553 22.60 -1.74 -16.37
C SER A 553 21.44 -2.01 -17.31
N SER A 554 20.69 -0.96 -17.66
CA SER A 554 19.67 -1.01 -18.70
C SER A 554 20.29 -1.23 -20.09
N ARG A 555 21.58 -0.86 -20.26
CA ARG A 555 22.33 -1.00 -21.51
C ARG A 555 22.89 -2.41 -21.74
N ASP A 556 22.83 -3.31 -20.75
CA ASP A 556 23.22 -4.71 -20.88
C ASP A 556 22.15 -5.49 -21.68
N PRO A 557 22.45 -6.01 -22.89
CA PRO A 557 21.46 -6.72 -23.70
C PRO A 557 20.84 -7.95 -23.00
N SER A 558 21.57 -8.59 -22.09
CA SER A 558 21.07 -9.75 -21.33
C SER A 558 20.02 -9.37 -20.28
N ILE A 559 20.10 -8.15 -19.76
CA ILE A 559 19.11 -7.57 -18.84
C ILE A 559 17.83 -7.23 -19.59
N ILE A 560 17.92 -6.60 -20.77
CA ILE A 560 16.76 -6.35 -21.64
C ILE A 560 16.08 -7.68 -22.03
N GLU A 561 16.86 -8.69 -22.42
CA GLU A 561 16.35 -10.02 -22.75
C GLU A 561 15.65 -10.68 -21.54
N SER A 562 16.21 -10.55 -20.33
CA SER A 562 15.53 -10.98 -19.09
C SER A 562 14.23 -10.22 -18.83
N HIS A 563 14.22 -8.90 -19.04
CA HIS A 563 13.02 -8.07 -18.88
C HIS A 563 11.91 -8.48 -19.84
N MET A 564 12.23 -8.72 -21.12
CA MET A 564 11.26 -9.23 -22.08
C MET A 564 10.73 -10.61 -21.67
N GLN A 565 11.58 -11.53 -21.20
CA GLN A 565 11.12 -12.82 -20.67
C GLN A 565 10.18 -12.68 -19.46
N GLN A 566 10.43 -11.71 -18.57
CA GLN A 566 9.54 -11.40 -17.44
C GLN A 566 8.20 -10.79 -17.90
N LEU A 567 8.22 -9.82 -18.81
CA LEU A 567 7.04 -9.20 -19.43
C LEU A 567 6.17 -10.23 -20.17
N ARG A 568 6.81 -11.13 -20.95
CA ARG A 568 6.13 -12.25 -21.61
C ARG A 568 5.57 -13.26 -20.61
N THR A 569 6.26 -13.52 -19.49
CA THR A 569 5.75 -14.36 -18.39
C THR A 569 4.49 -13.74 -17.75
N ALA A 570 4.45 -12.40 -17.64
CA ALA A 570 3.30 -11.64 -17.17
C ALA A 570 2.17 -11.47 -18.21
N ALA A 571 2.33 -12.00 -19.43
CA ALA A 571 1.44 -11.79 -20.58
C ALA A 571 1.23 -10.32 -20.99
N ILE A 572 2.13 -9.41 -20.60
CA ILE A 572 2.12 -8.01 -21.04
C ILE A 572 2.50 -7.96 -22.53
N GLY A 573 1.76 -7.17 -23.32
CA GLY A 573 2.03 -6.99 -24.75
C GLY A 573 2.71 -5.68 -25.13
N VAL A 574 2.61 -4.64 -24.28
CA VAL A 574 3.17 -3.31 -24.56
C VAL A 574 3.95 -2.79 -23.35
N ILE A 575 5.13 -2.23 -23.57
CA ILE A 575 5.80 -1.36 -22.60
C ILE A 575 5.63 0.10 -23.02
N ALA A 576 5.34 0.96 -22.06
CA ALA A 576 5.38 2.41 -22.20
C ALA A 576 6.73 2.88 -21.64
N VAL A 577 7.70 3.16 -22.51
CA VAL A 577 9.06 3.54 -22.08
C VAL A 577 9.12 5.00 -21.68
N SER A 578 9.60 5.27 -20.46
CA SER A 578 9.92 6.62 -19.97
C SER A 578 10.96 7.26 -20.90
N TRP A 579 10.63 8.42 -21.48
CA TRP A 579 11.40 9.03 -22.56
C TRP A 579 11.61 10.53 -22.35
N TYR A 580 12.89 10.92 -22.51
CA TYR A 580 13.35 12.31 -22.60
C TYR A 580 13.93 12.57 -24.00
N PRO A 581 13.85 13.81 -24.53
CA PRO A 581 14.45 14.17 -25.81
C PRO A 581 15.96 13.89 -25.88
N PRO A 582 16.54 13.71 -27.09
CA PRO A 582 17.98 13.47 -27.25
C PRO A 582 18.83 14.52 -26.54
N ASN A 583 19.83 14.07 -25.77
CA ASN A 583 20.70 14.87 -24.89
C ASN A 583 20.00 15.50 -23.66
N MET A 584 18.69 15.33 -23.49
CA MET A 584 17.98 15.59 -22.23
C MET A 584 17.93 14.32 -21.36
N LYS A 585 17.52 14.50 -20.11
CA LYS A 585 17.46 13.49 -19.04
C LYS A 585 16.63 14.03 -17.88
N ASP A 586 16.33 13.16 -16.90
CA ASP A 586 15.88 13.55 -15.56
C ASP A 586 17.02 14.20 -14.75
N ASP A 587 16.73 14.67 -13.54
CA ASP A 587 17.73 15.31 -12.66
C ASP A 587 18.88 14.37 -12.25
N ASN A 588 18.63 13.07 -12.06
CA ASN A 588 19.52 12.11 -11.41
C ASN A 588 20.25 11.17 -12.38
N GLY A 589 19.68 10.88 -13.54
CA GLY A 589 20.17 9.93 -14.52
C GLY A 589 21.07 10.48 -15.62
N GLY A 590 20.94 9.91 -16.81
CA GLY A 590 21.66 10.21 -18.06
C GLY A 590 20.72 10.13 -19.27
N PRO A 591 21.12 10.58 -20.47
CA PRO A 591 20.29 10.42 -21.68
C PRO A 591 20.00 8.95 -22.00
N THR A 592 18.77 8.67 -22.43
CA THR A 592 18.24 7.31 -22.67
C THR A 592 17.74 7.05 -24.10
N ASP A 593 17.62 8.07 -24.95
CA ASP A 593 17.11 7.90 -26.32
C ASP A 593 18.02 7.06 -27.22
N ASP A 594 19.34 7.06 -26.97
CA ASP A 594 20.30 6.26 -27.73
C ASP A 594 20.17 4.74 -27.50
N PHE A 595 19.50 4.34 -26.41
CA PHE A 595 19.19 2.95 -26.08
C PHE A 595 17.92 2.43 -26.78
N VAL A 596 17.01 3.30 -27.22
CA VAL A 596 15.70 2.91 -27.77
C VAL A 596 15.77 1.96 -28.98
N PRO A 597 16.72 2.06 -29.93
CA PRO A 597 16.89 1.06 -30.99
C PRO A 597 17.11 -0.37 -30.46
N LEU A 598 17.95 -0.53 -29.43
CA LEU A 598 18.24 -1.85 -28.85
C LEU A 598 17.03 -2.39 -28.08
N LEU A 599 16.29 -1.52 -27.38
CA LEU A 599 15.04 -1.90 -26.73
C LEU A 599 14.01 -2.42 -27.75
N LEU A 600 13.89 -1.74 -28.89
CA LEU A 600 12.97 -2.08 -29.97
C LEU A 600 13.29 -3.45 -30.59
N GLU A 601 14.55 -3.72 -30.93
CA GLU A 601 14.99 -5.02 -31.47
C GLU A 601 14.71 -6.18 -30.49
N VAL A 602 15.09 -6.00 -29.21
CA VAL A 602 14.86 -7.05 -28.20
C VAL A 602 13.38 -7.21 -27.87
N ALA A 603 12.57 -6.14 -27.90
CA ALA A 603 11.12 -6.24 -27.80
C ALA A 603 10.50 -7.00 -28.98
N HIS A 604 10.98 -6.76 -30.21
CA HIS A 604 10.51 -7.47 -31.41
C HIS A 604 10.76 -8.98 -31.31
N LYS A 605 11.98 -9.37 -30.89
CA LYS A 605 12.39 -10.78 -30.68
C LYS A 605 11.44 -11.55 -29.78
N TYR A 606 10.71 -10.87 -28.88
CA TYR A 606 9.77 -11.47 -27.94
C TYR A 606 8.28 -11.25 -28.27
N HIS A 607 7.95 -10.52 -29.34
CA HIS A 607 6.60 -10.04 -29.67
C HIS A 607 6.00 -9.06 -28.63
N ILE A 608 6.84 -8.22 -28.03
CA ILE A 608 6.41 -7.04 -27.25
C ILE A 608 6.42 -5.80 -28.16
N LYS A 609 5.53 -4.85 -27.87
CA LYS A 609 5.52 -3.53 -28.51
C LYS A 609 5.99 -2.43 -27.56
N VAL A 610 6.51 -1.35 -28.13
CA VAL A 610 7.02 -0.17 -27.40
C VAL A 610 6.17 1.04 -27.76
N ALA A 611 5.42 1.54 -26.76
CA ALA A 611 4.81 2.86 -26.76
C ALA A 611 5.71 3.83 -25.96
N PHE A 612 5.51 5.13 -26.11
CA PHE A 612 6.35 6.14 -25.45
C PHE A 612 5.59 6.87 -24.34
N HIS A 613 6.28 7.06 -23.21
CA HIS A 613 5.80 7.82 -22.05
C HIS A 613 6.65 9.09 -21.94
N ILE A 614 6.11 10.20 -22.44
CA ILE A 614 6.83 11.47 -22.59
C ILE A 614 6.86 12.19 -21.25
N GLU A 615 8.05 12.30 -20.68
CA GLU A 615 8.31 12.89 -19.38
C GLU A 615 8.25 14.43 -19.40
N PRO A 616 8.12 15.11 -18.24
CA PRO A 616 8.21 16.56 -18.12
C PRO A 616 9.67 17.02 -18.26
N TYR A 617 10.15 17.07 -19.51
CA TYR A 617 11.45 17.67 -19.83
C TYR A 617 11.40 19.21 -19.75
N LYS A 618 12.57 19.83 -19.57
CA LYS A 618 12.72 21.28 -19.40
C LYS A 618 12.13 22.04 -20.59
N GLU A 619 11.34 23.09 -20.30
CA GLU A 619 10.72 23.97 -21.29
C GLU A 619 9.79 23.26 -22.31
N ARG A 620 9.20 22.11 -21.95
CA ARG A 620 8.20 21.41 -22.77
C ARG A 620 7.03 22.33 -23.19
N ASP A 621 6.87 22.55 -24.49
CA ASP A 621 5.87 23.41 -25.13
C ASP A 621 5.23 22.73 -26.36
N GLU A 622 4.27 23.37 -27.01
CA GLU A 622 3.55 22.81 -28.17
C GLU A 622 4.45 22.54 -29.40
N ALA A 623 5.47 23.36 -29.62
CA ALA A 623 6.33 23.31 -30.80
C ALA A 623 7.46 22.28 -30.64
N ASN A 624 8.04 22.18 -29.45
CA ASN A 624 9.00 21.15 -29.13
C ASN A 624 8.33 19.78 -28.89
N MET A 625 7.09 19.72 -28.39
CA MET A 625 6.28 18.49 -28.43
C MET A 625 6.04 18.01 -29.86
N PHE A 626 5.64 18.88 -30.80
CA PHE A 626 5.52 18.51 -32.21
C PHE A 626 6.84 17.95 -32.76
N THR A 627 7.96 18.65 -32.49
CA THR A 627 9.29 18.27 -32.96
C THR A 627 9.74 16.91 -32.41
N ASN A 628 9.45 16.64 -31.13
CA ASN A 628 9.80 15.39 -30.46
C ASN A 628 8.92 14.20 -30.90
N VAL A 629 7.62 14.41 -31.08
CA VAL A 629 6.73 13.38 -31.64
C VAL A 629 7.13 13.05 -33.08
N LYS A 630 7.40 14.07 -33.89
CA LYS A 630 7.95 13.92 -35.23
C LYS A 630 9.25 13.09 -35.21
N TYR A 631 10.20 13.44 -34.34
CA TYR A 631 11.48 12.72 -34.18
C TYR A 631 11.27 11.23 -33.84
N ILE A 632 10.39 10.92 -32.89
CA ILE A 632 10.08 9.55 -32.49
C ILE A 632 9.48 8.76 -33.66
N ILE A 633 8.57 9.37 -34.43
CA ILE A 633 7.92 8.73 -35.58
C ILE A 633 8.90 8.54 -36.75
N GLU A 634 9.71 9.54 -37.09
CA GLU A 634 10.72 9.42 -38.17
C GLU A 634 11.84 8.42 -37.84
N LYS A 635 12.29 8.37 -36.56
CA LYS A 635 13.42 7.51 -36.15
C LYS A 635 13.00 6.07 -35.82
N TYR A 636 11.78 5.86 -35.30
CA TYR A 636 11.35 4.56 -34.77
C TYR A 636 10.03 4.04 -35.35
N GLY A 637 9.22 4.88 -36.02
CA GLY A 637 7.85 4.56 -36.39
C GLY A 637 7.68 3.36 -37.32
N GLU A 638 8.70 3.04 -38.12
CA GLU A 638 8.68 1.88 -39.04
C GLU A 638 9.27 0.60 -38.44
N HIS A 639 9.76 0.64 -37.19
CA HIS A 639 10.26 -0.55 -36.52
C HIS A 639 9.10 -1.51 -36.16
N PRO A 640 9.20 -2.84 -36.40
CA PRO A 640 8.09 -3.78 -36.15
C PRO A 640 7.59 -3.85 -34.69
N ALA A 641 8.43 -3.49 -33.72
CA ALA A 641 8.03 -3.36 -32.30
C ALA A 641 7.38 -2.01 -31.93
N PHE A 642 7.41 -0.99 -32.79
CA PHE A 642 6.79 0.29 -32.48
C PHE A 642 5.26 0.12 -32.32
N PHE A 643 4.69 0.59 -31.21
CA PHE A 643 3.28 0.40 -30.92
C PHE A 643 2.41 1.39 -31.71
N LYS A 644 1.53 0.86 -32.57
CA LYS A 644 0.47 1.62 -33.23
C LYS A 644 -0.90 1.04 -32.82
N TYR A 645 -1.79 1.87 -32.29
CA TYR A 645 -3.17 1.55 -31.93
C TYR A 645 -4.10 1.74 -33.14
N ARG A 646 -5.09 0.84 -33.30
CA ARG A 646 -6.17 1.04 -34.27
C ARG A 646 -7.34 1.77 -33.61
N THR A 647 -7.52 3.03 -33.96
CA THR A 647 -8.61 3.89 -33.48
C THR A 647 -9.97 3.47 -34.03
N ASN A 648 -11.07 3.95 -33.42
CA ASN A 648 -12.44 3.60 -33.79
C ASN A 648 -12.82 3.97 -35.24
N ASN A 649 -12.12 4.94 -35.85
CA ASN A 649 -12.25 5.31 -37.28
C ASN A 649 -11.34 4.50 -38.22
N GLY A 650 -10.67 3.46 -37.71
CA GLY A 650 -9.86 2.53 -38.50
C GLY A 650 -8.41 2.96 -38.77
N LYS A 651 -8.04 4.24 -38.54
CA LYS A 651 -6.64 4.70 -38.62
C LYS A 651 -5.75 3.84 -37.69
N LEU A 652 -4.47 3.68 -38.05
CA LEU A 652 -3.47 2.96 -37.26
C LEU A 652 -2.39 3.94 -36.84
N LEU A 653 -2.47 4.46 -35.61
CA LEU A 653 -1.73 5.61 -35.12
C LEU A 653 -0.77 5.24 -33.97
N PRO A 654 0.40 5.89 -33.84
CA PRO A 654 1.22 5.83 -32.63
C PRO A 654 0.41 6.14 -31.35
N LEU A 655 0.82 5.62 -30.19
CA LEU A 655 0.24 6.02 -28.90
C LEU A 655 1.31 6.60 -27.96
N PHE A 656 1.01 7.77 -27.40
CA PHE A 656 1.85 8.51 -26.47
C PHE A 656 1.11 8.74 -25.14
N TYR A 657 1.70 8.29 -24.04
CA TYR A 657 1.34 8.76 -22.71
C TYR A 657 2.11 10.04 -22.42
N VAL A 658 1.46 11.07 -21.88
CA VAL A 658 2.14 12.32 -21.48
C VAL A 658 2.14 12.41 -19.96
N TYR A 659 3.31 12.35 -19.32
CA TYR A 659 3.43 12.54 -17.87
C TYR A 659 3.31 14.03 -17.51
N ASP A 660 2.63 14.33 -16.40
CA ASP A 660 2.30 15.68 -15.95
C ASP A 660 1.81 16.64 -17.06
N SER A 661 0.90 16.14 -17.92
CA SER A 661 0.36 16.89 -19.07
C SER A 661 -0.28 18.22 -18.68
N TYR A 662 -0.82 18.33 -17.45
CA TYR A 662 -1.43 19.53 -16.88
C TYR A 662 -0.43 20.67 -16.57
N LEU A 663 0.88 20.45 -16.67
CA LEU A 663 1.89 21.52 -16.54
C LEU A 663 1.92 22.46 -17.75
N MET A 664 1.48 22.00 -18.92
CA MET A 664 1.20 22.86 -20.07
C MET A 664 -0.30 23.14 -20.14
N ASN A 665 -0.69 24.39 -20.42
CA ASN A 665 -2.09 24.79 -20.43
C ASN A 665 -2.85 24.24 -21.65
N SER A 666 -4.18 24.23 -21.55
CA SER A 666 -5.06 23.64 -22.56
C SER A 666 -5.12 24.42 -23.88
N GLU A 667 -4.76 25.70 -23.90
CA GLU A 667 -4.66 26.49 -25.14
C GLU A 667 -3.39 26.12 -25.93
N GLN A 668 -2.26 25.89 -25.25
CA GLN A 668 -1.05 25.38 -25.89
C GLN A 668 -1.25 23.96 -26.44
N TRP A 669 -1.88 23.06 -25.66
CA TRP A 669 -2.23 21.74 -26.17
C TRP A 669 -3.20 21.79 -27.36
N ALA A 670 -4.19 22.70 -27.34
CA ALA A 670 -5.13 22.87 -28.43
C ALA A 670 -4.44 23.14 -29.78
N LYS A 671 -3.45 24.05 -29.81
CA LYS A 671 -2.64 24.36 -31.01
C LYS A 671 -2.01 23.12 -31.64
N LEU A 672 -1.62 22.15 -30.82
CA LEU A 672 -1.01 20.91 -31.25
C LEU A 672 -2.05 19.84 -31.62
N LEU A 673 -3.11 19.68 -30.83
CA LEU A 673 -3.97 18.49 -30.85
C LEU A 673 -5.38 18.70 -31.45
N LYS A 674 -5.80 19.92 -31.79
CA LYS A 674 -7.10 20.16 -32.45
C LYS A 674 -6.97 20.38 -33.96
N HIS A 675 -7.83 19.69 -34.72
CA HIS A 675 -7.99 19.85 -36.17
C HIS A 675 -8.36 21.28 -36.63
N THR A 676 -8.69 22.20 -35.71
CA THR A 676 -8.98 23.61 -36.01
C THR A 676 -7.74 24.48 -36.14
N GLU A 677 -6.58 24.01 -35.69
CA GLU A 677 -5.37 24.82 -35.51
C GLU A 677 -4.36 24.59 -36.64
N SER A 678 -3.84 25.67 -37.23
CA SER A 678 -2.99 25.60 -38.43
C SER A 678 -1.67 24.84 -38.25
N ASN A 679 -1.22 24.69 -37.01
CA ASN A 679 0.04 24.06 -36.64
C ASN A 679 -0.20 22.69 -35.96
N SER A 680 -1.41 22.15 -36.05
CA SER A 680 -1.77 20.88 -35.43
C SER A 680 -1.03 19.70 -36.05
N ILE A 681 -0.80 18.68 -35.23
CA ILE A 681 -0.28 17.38 -35.66
C ILE A 681 -1.36 16.49 -36.30
N ARG A 682 -2.65 16.84 -36.13
CA ARG A 682 -3.80 16.09 -36.64
C ARG A 682 -3.81 16.04 -38.17
N ASP A 683 -4.16 14.87 -38.71
CA ASP A 683 -4.21 14.60 -40.16
C ASP A 683 -2.87 14.83 -40.90
N THR A 684 -1.75 14.97 -40.18
CA THR A 684 -0.39 14.94 -40.73
C THR A 684 0.18 13.51 -40.68
N PRO A 685 1.33 13.22 -41.34
CA PRO A 685 2.04 11.96 -41.19
C PRO A 685 2.52 11.64 -39.76
N TYR A 686 2.40 12.60 -38.82
CA TYR A 686 2.81 12.48 -37.43
C TYR A 686 1.61 12.41 -36.45
N ASP A 687 0.37 12.35 -36.97
CA ASP A 687 -0.87 12.21 -36.18
C ASP A 687 -0.80 10.96 -35.28
N ALA A 688 -1.26 11.08 -34.04
CA ALA A 688 -1.06 10.08 -32.98
C ALA A 688 -2.14 10.14 -31.89
N THR A 689 -2.30 9.06 -31.15
CA THR A 689 -3.19 8.98 -29.99
C THR A 689 -2.47 9.46 -28.73
N PHE A 690 -2.89 10.58 -28.16
CA PHE A 690 -2.30 11.19 -26.96
C PHE A 690 -3.16 10.97 -25.72
N ILE A 691 -2.57 10.39 -24.68
CA ILE A 691 -3.23 10.04 -23.41
C ILE A 691 -2.73 10.97 -22.30
N ALA A 692 -3.63 11.74 -21.69
CA ALA A 692 -3.34 12.74 -20.66
C ALA A 692 -3.43 12.19 -19.23
N LEU A 693 -2.61 12.74 -18.32
CA LEU A 693 -2.63 12.37 -16.91
C LEU A 693 -3.73 13.13 -16.14
N LEU A 694 -4.71 12.41 -15.61
CA LEU A 694 -5.74 12.97 -14.74
C LEU A 694 -5.30 12.90 -13.26
N VAL A 695 -5.10 14.07 -12.64
CA VAL A 695 -4.71 14.20 -11.22
C VAL A 695 -5.83 14.77 -10.37
N GLU A 696 -6.44 15.88 -10.79
CA GLU A 696 -7.61 16.49 -10.15
C GLU A 696 -8.84 16.39 -11.05
N GLU A 697 -10.05 16.36 -10.46
CA GLU A 697 -11.30 16.30 -11.23
C GLU A 697 -11.46 17.46 -12.22
N LYS A 698 -10.97 18.66 -11.86
CA LYS A 698 -11.03 19.85 -12.71
C LYS A 698 -10.35 19.62 -14.07
N HIS A 699 -9.26 18.83 -14.09
CA HIS A 699 -8.48 18.54 -15.30
C HIS A 699 -9.31 17.81 -16.37
N LYS A 700 -10.45 17.17 -16.03
CA LYS A 700 -11.40 16.63 -17.01
C LYS A 700 -11.78 17.67 -18.09
N ARG A 701 -12.03 18.93 -17.69
CA ARG A 701 -12.38 20.03 -18.63
C ARG A 701 -11.18 20.52 -19.43
N ASP A 702 -10.01 20.55 -18.80
CA ASP A 702 -8.77 21.01 -19.43
C ASP A 702 -8.31 20.02 -20.51
N ILE A 703 -8.49 18.71 -20.27
CA ILE A 703 -8.18 17.62 -21.21
C ILE A 703 -9.05 17.68 -22.47
N LEU A 704 -10.36 17.95 -22.34
CA LEU A 704 -11.25 18.20 -23.49
C LEU A 704 -10.88 19.48 -24.24
N THR A 705 -10.59 20.55 -23.50
CA THR A 705 -10.15 21.83 -24.07
C THR A 705 -8.83 21.70 -24.83
N SER A 706 -7.97 20.78 -24.39
CA SER A 706 -6.67 20.45 -24.99
C SER A 706 -6.78 19.65 -26.30
N GLY A 707 -7.78 18.78 -26.47
CA GLY A 707 -7.91 17.89 -27.64
C GLY A 707 -7.16 16.56 -27.54
N PHE A 708 -6.91 16.06 -26.33
CA PHE A 708 -6.36 14.72 -26.10
C PHE A 708 -7.35 13.61 -26.51
N ASP A 709 -6.83 12.43 -26.83
CA ASP A 709 -7.60 11.24 -27.24
C ASP A 709 -8.00 10.34 -26.06
N GLY A 710 -7.40 10.52 -24.89
CA GLY A 710 -7.65 9.65 -23.73
C GLY A 710 -7.07 10.13 -22.40
N ILE A 711 -7.36 9.34 -21.36
CA ILE A 711 -6.99 9.60 -19.96
C ILE A 711 -6.32 8.38 -19.34
N TYR A 712 -5.23 8.60 -18.60
CA TYR A 712 -4.65 7.63 -17.66
C TYR A 712 -4.42 8.26 -16.27
N THR A 713 -4.07 7.43 -15.28
CA THR A 713 -4.10 7.82 -13.85
C THR A 713 -2.75 7.69 -13.13
N TYR A 714 -1.79 6.99 -13.74
CA TYR A 714 -0.41 6.70 -13.30
C TYR A 714 -0.25 6.11 -11.87
N PHE A 715 -0.47 6.89 -10.82
CA PHE A 715 0.02 6.58 -9.47
C PHE A 715 -0.50 5.26 -8.90
N ALA A 716 0.41 4.38 -8.48
CA ALA A 716 0.08 3.09 -7.85
C ALA A 716 -0.65 3.24 -6.49
N THR A 717 -0.58 4.41 -5.85
CA THR A 717 -1.20 4.71 -4.55
C THR A 717 -2.66 5.11 -4.70
N ASN A 718 -3.56 4.20 -4.30
CA ASN A 718 -4.99 4.49 -4.17
C ASN A 718 -5.18 5.61 -3.13
N GLY A 719 -5.92 6.65 -3.52
CA GLY A 719 -6.15 7.86 -2.72
C GLY A 719 -5.11 8.98 -2.88
N PHE A 720 -4.05 8.81 -3.67
CA PHE A 720 -3.05 9.88 -3.89
C PHE A 720 -3.60 11.05 -4.73
N SER A 721 -4.34 10.74 -5.80
CA SER A 721 -4.98 11.74 -6.67
C SER A 721 -6.44 11.36 -6.95
N TYR A 722 -7.23 12.29 -7.50
CA TYR A 722 -8.57 11.97 -7.97
C TYR A 722 -8.53 10.85 -9.03
N GLY A 723 -7.53 10.87 -9.91
CA GLY A 723 -7.32 9.83 -10.92
C GLY A 723 -6.94 8.48 -10.33
N SER A 724 -6.02 8.42 -9.35
CA SER A 724 -5.59 7.14 -8.76
C SER A 724 -6.57 6.56 -7.73
N THR A 725 -7.61 7.31 -7.35
CA THR A 725 -8.64 6.84 -6.41
C THR A 725 -9.63 5.92 -7.12
N GLN A 726 -9.56 4.62 -6.84
CA GLN A 726 -10.24 3.56 -7.59
C GLN A 726 -11.77 3.74 -7.67
N ARG A 727 -12.43 4.25 -6.62
CA ARG A 727 -13.90 4.51 -6.62
C ARG A 727 -14.35 5.56 -7.63
N ASN A 728 -13.42 6.34 -8.19
CA ASN A 728 -13.73 7.37 -9.17
C ASN A 728 -13.68 6.81 -10.61
N TRP A 729 -13.18 5.58 -10.82
CA TRP A 729 -12.92 5.04 -12.16
C TRP A 729 -14.17 4.84 -12.99
N ASP A 730 -15.30 4.45 -12.39
CA ASP A 730 -16.58 4.38 -13.11
C ASP A 730 -17.02 5.76 -13.63
N SER A 731 -16.89 6.80 -12.79
CA SER A 731 -17.18 8.21 -13.17
C SER A 731 -16.18 8.78 -14.19
N ILE A 732 -14.95 8.27 -14.22
CA ILE A 732 -13.96 8.64 -15.24
C ILE A 732 -14.26 7.90 -16.55
N LYS A 733 -14.63 6.61 -16.53
CA LYS A 733 -15.05 5.87 -17.72
C LYS A 733 -16.29 6.47 -18.36
N SER A 734 -17.36 6.73 -17.60
CA SER A 734 -18.56 7.36 -18.16
C SER A 734 -18.25 8.73 -18.79
N PHE A 735 -17.45 9.55 -18.11
CA PHE A 735 -16.98 10.83 -18.68
C PHE A 735 -16.18 10.65 -19.97
N CYS A 736 -15.34 9.62 -20.06
CA CYS A 736 -14.59 9.30 -21.27
C CYS A 736 -15.53 8.83 -22.40
N GLU A 737 -16.50 7.96 -22.11
CA GLU A 737 -17.51 7.48 -23.07
C GLU A 737 -18.38 8.62 -23.61
N ASP A 738 -18.90 9.49 -22.73
CA ASP A 738 -19.69 10.68 -23.06
C ASP A 738 -18.96 11.65 -24.03
N ASN A 739 -17.63 11.60 -24.09
CA ASN A 739 -16.78 12.50 -24.87
C ASN A 739 -15.90 11.78 -25.91
N GLY A 740 -16.09 10.48 -26.14
CA GLY A 740 -15.34 9.70 -27.12
C GLY A 740 -13.85 9.47 -26.79
N LEU A 741 -13.45 9.63 -25.52
CA LEU A 741 -12.09 9.44 -25.03
C LEU A 741 -11.80 7.98 -24.66
N ILE A 742 -10.54 7.57 -24.79
CA ILE A 742 -10.01 6.28 -24.29
C ILE A 742 -9.77 6.39 -22.77
N PHE A 743 -10.22 5.41 -21.97
CA PHE A 743 -9.86 5.32 -20.54
C PHE A 743 -8.86 4.20 -20.28
N ILE A 744 -7.75 4.54 -19.61
CA ILE A 744 -6.64 3.65 -19.26
C ILE A 744 -6.32 3.79 -17.76
N PRO A 745 -7.06 3.12 -16.86
CA PRO A 745 -6.71 3.09 -15.45
C PRO A 745 -5.32 2.48 -15.25
N SER A 746 -4.56 3.07 -14.33
CA SER A 746 -3.24 2.61 -13.92
C SER A 746 -3.33 1.90 -12.57
N VAL A 747 -2.88 0.65 -12.53
CA VAL A 747 -2.86 -0.21 -11.33
C VAL A 747 -1.41 -0.51 -10.93
N GLY A 748 -1.16 -0.69 -9.63
CA GLY A 748 0.17 -1.05 -9.14
C GLY A 748 0.15 -2.06 -8.00
N PRO A 749 1.25 -2.80 -7.78
CA PRO A 749 1.31 -3.87 -6.77
C PRO A 749 1.40 -3.35 -5.33
N GLY A 750 1.73 -2.07 -5.16
CA GLY A 750 1.91 -1.32 -3.93
C GLY A 750 2.72 -0.06 -4.21
N TYR A 751 3.15 0.64 -3.17
CA TYR A 751 4.01 1.82 -3.27
C TYR A 751 4.86 1.95 -2.00
N ILE A 752 6.14 2.28 -2.13
CA ILE A 752 7.01 2.73 -1.04
C ILE A 752 8.30 3.33 -1.62
N ASP A 753 8.51 4.62 -1.37
CA ASP A 753 9.63 5.41 -1.89
C ASP A 753 10.58 5.92 -0.79
N THR A 754 10.45 5.42 0.44
CA THR A 754 11.08 6.00 1.63
C THR A 754 12.61 5.84 1.70
N SER A 755 13.22 5.06 0.80
CA SER A 755 14.66 5.09 0.52
C SER A 755 15.09 6.47 0.00
N ILE A 756 14.45 6.96 -1.07
CA ILE A 756 14.79 8.22 -1.74
C ILE A 756 13.97 9.42 -1.27
N ARG A 757 12.76 9.23 -0.70
CA ARG A 757 11.93 10.29 -0.10
C ARG A 757 11.50 9.89 1.33
N PRO A 758 12.40 9.89 2.33
CA PRO A 758 12.10 9.41 3.70
C PRO A 758 10.90 10.07 4.40
N TRP A 759 10.46 11.23 3.91
CA TRP A 759 9.33 12.01 4.39
C TRP A 759 7.97 11.62 3.76
N ASN A 760 7.94 10.84 2.68
CA ASN A 760 6.72 10.55 1.90
C ASN A 760 5.94 9.31 2.39
N PHE A 761 6.26 8.80 3.59
CA PHE A 761 5.74 7.52 4.12
C PHE A 761 4.21 7.40 4.09
N GLN A 762 3.47 8.49 4.21
CA GLN A 762 1.99 8.57 4.10
C GLN A 762 1.41 7.97 2.79
N ASN A 763 2.21 7.93 1.72
CA ASN A 763 1.81 7.38 0.43
C ASN A 763 2.16 5.89 0.27
N THR A 764 2.80 5.29 1.28
CA THR A 764 3.10 3.85 1.33
C THR A 764 1.83 3.02 1.24
N ARG A 765 1.85 1.99 0.40
CA ARG A 765 0.79 0.98 0.27
C ARG A 765 1.44 -0.40 0.26
N ASN A 766 1.35 -1.10 1.39
CA ASN A 766 1.87 -2.46 1.53
C ASN A 766 1.22 -3.38 0.49
N ARG A 767 2.02 -4.27 -0.11
CA ARG A 767 1.53 -5.16 -1.19
C ARG A 767 0.56 -6.26 -0.71
N ILE A 768 0.54 -6.54 0.61
CA ILE A 768 -0.29 -7.56 1.28
C ILE A 768 -0.26 -8.89 0.52
N ASN A 769 0.95 -9.42 0.29
CA ASN A 769 1.21 -10.67 -0.44
C ASN A 769 0.59 -10.79 -1.85
N GLY A 770 0.20 -9.66 -2.46
CA GLY A 770 -0.47 -9.59 -3.77
C GLY A 770 -1.90 -9.03 -3.69
N LYS A 771 -2.56 -9.06 -2.53
CA LYS A 771 -3.98 -8.68 -2.38
C LYS A 771 -4.26 -7.22 -2.75
N TYR A 772 -3.36 -6.28 -2.45
CA TYR A 772 -3.50 -4.88 -2.88
C TYR A 772 -3.56 -4.77 -4.42
N TYR A 773 -2.70 -5.53 -5.10
CA TYR A 773 -2.65 -5.57 -6.57
C TYR A 773 -3.92 -6.19 -7.17
N GLU A 774 -4.39 -7.32 -6.61
CA GLU A 774 -5.61 -7.98 -7.08
C GLU A 774 -6.87 -7.13 -6.87
N THR A 775 -6.96 -6.38 -5.76
CA THR A 775 -8.04 -5.41 -5.56
C THR A 775 -7.98 -4.27 -6.58
N ALA A 776 -6.79 -3.73 -6.88
CA ALA A 776 -6.62 -2.70 -7.91
C ALA A 776 -7.00 -3.20 -9.31
N LEU A 777 -6.54 -4.41 -9.69
CA LEU A 777 -6.88 -5.07 -10.95
C LEU A 777 -8.38 -5.39 -11.06
N SER A 778 -9.03 -5.77 -9.95
CA SER A 778 -10.48 -5.97 -9.87
C SER A 778 -11.25 -4.67 -10.09
N ALA A 779 -10.83 -3.57 -9.45
CA ALA A 779 -11.43 -2.25 -9.66
C ALA A 779 -11.26 -1.77 -11.11
N ALA A 780 -10.09 -1.97 -11.71
CA ALA A 780 -9.85 -1.64 -13.11
C ALA A 780 -10.76 -2.46 -14.03
N LEU A 781 -10.91 -3.77 -13.80
CA LEU A 781 -11.78 -4.63 -14.61
C LEU A 781 -13.26 -4.24 -14.51
N LYS A 782 -13.74 -3.87 -13.30
CA LYS A 782 -15.13 -3.43 -13.07
C LYS A 782 -15.49 -2.18 -13.87
N ALA A 783 -14.57 -1.23 -14.01
CA ALA A 783 -14.73 0.00 -14.77
C ALA A 783 -14.69 -0.17 -16.31
N ARG A 784 -14.71 -1.42 -16.82
CA ARG A 784 -14.74 -1.82 -18.24
C ARG A 784 -13.85 -0.97 -19.19
N PRO A 785 -12.55 -0.78 -18.89
CA PRO A 785 -11.70 0.16 -19.59
C PRO A 785 -11.21 -0.39 -20.94
N ASP A 786 -10.79 0.52 -21.81
CA ASP A 786 -10.35 0.22 -23.17
C ASP A 786 -8.99 -0.51 -23.17
N PHE A 787 -8.14 -0.14 -22.20
CA PHE A 787 -6.81 -0.68 -21.88
C PHE A 787 -6.62 -0.73 -20.35
N ILE A 788 -5.62 -1.47 -19.87
CA ILE A 788 -5.11 -1.35 -18.49
C ILE A 788 -3.61 -1.04 -18.56
N SER A 789 -3.14 -0.12 -17.70
CA SER A 789 -1.71 0.17 -17.53
C SER A 789 -1.20 -0.31 -16.17
N ILE A 790 -0.01 -0.90 -16.14
CA ILE A 790 0.68 -1.35 -14.93
C ILE A 790 1.75 -0.32 -14.55
N THR A 791 1.61 0.25 -13.36
CA THR A 791 2.62 1.07 -12.67
C THR A 791 3.25 0.21 -11.57
N SER A 792 4.37 -0.46 -11.81
CA SER A 792 5.25 -0.39 -13.00
C SER A 792 5.87 -1.74 -13.33
N PHE A 793 6.59 -1.85 -14.44
CA PHE A 793 7.52 -2.95 -14.62
C PHE A 793 8.67 -2.88 -13.62
N ASN A 794 9.47 -1.81 -13.65
CA ASN A 794 10.74 -1.66 -12.93
C ASN A 794 10.99 -0.26 -12.32
N GLU A 795 9.95 0.46 -11.87
CA GLU A 795 10.15 1.66 -11.05
C GLU A 795 10.53 1.27 -9.61
N TRP A 796 11.82 0.98 -9.44
CA TRP A 796 12.41 0.54 -8.18
C TRP A 796 12.46 1.62 -7.11
N HIS A 797 12.56 2.91 -7.45
CA HIS A 797 12.65 3.99 -6.46
C HIS A 797 11.35 4.20 -5.70
N GLU A 798 10.21 3.95 -6.35
CA GLU A 798 8.88 4.09 -5.74
C GLU A 798 8.28 2.77 -5.24
N GLY A 799 9.02 1.66 -5.35
CA GLY A 799 8.58 0.36 -4.84
C GLY A 799 7.33 -0.19 -5.55
N THR A 800 7.07 0.24 -6.80
CA THR A 800 5.88 -0.13 -7.59
C THR A 800 6.16 -1.26 -8.60
N GLN A 801 7.40 -1.74 -8.69
CA GLN A 801 7.84 -2.72 -9.70
C GLN A 801 7.15 -4.08 -9.58
N ILE A 802 6.72 -4.68 -10.70
CA ILE A 802 6.34 -6.10 -10.79
C ILE A 802 7.52 -7.02 -11.13
N GLU A 803 8.67 -6.46 -11.53
CA GLU A 803 9.93 -7.20 -11.74
C GLU A 803 10.30 -8.04 -10.51
N MET A 804 10.98 -9.17 -10.74
CA MET A 804 11.38 -10.12 -9.71
C MET A 804 12.35 -9.49 -8.68
N ALA A 805 11.89 -9.34 -7.43
CA ALA A 805 12.73 -8.96 -6.28
C ALA A 805 13.15 -10.18 -5.45
N ILE A 806 14.26 -10.06 -4.71
CA ILE A 806 14.80 -11.10 -3.84
C ILE A 806 15.02 -10.63 -2.39
N PRO A 807 14.94 -11.53 -1.39
CA PRO A 807 15.38 -11.24 -0.03
C PRO A 807 16.86 -10.84 -0.01
N LYS A 808 17.14 -9.62 0.46
CA LYS A 808 18.48 -9.06 0.60
C LYS A 808 18.63 -8.42 1.98
N THR A 809 19.78 -8.65 2.61
CA THR A 809 20.17 -7.95 3.83
C THR A 809 21.64 -7.55 3.70
N SER A 810 21.91 -6.26 3.88
CA SER A 810 23.24 -5.66 3.87
C SER A 810 23.38 -4.78 5.13
N GLN A 811 23.68 -3.49 4.98
CA GLN A 811 23.45 -2.47 6.02
C GLN A 811 21.93 -2.23 6.21
N THR A 812 21.15 -2.41 5.14
CA THR A 812 19.69 -2.29 5.11
C THR A 812 19.06 -3.68 4.99
N VAL A 813 17.89 -3.87 5.61
CA VAL A 813 17.01 -5.01 5.33
C VAL A 813 16.02 -4.54 4.26
N TYR A 814 16.14 -5.07 3.05
CA TYR A 814 15.22 -4.75 1.97
C TYR A 814 13.89 -5.46 2.18
N LEU A 815 12.81 -4.86 1.70
CA LEU A 815 11.55 -5.57 1.51
C LEU A 815 11.72 -6.59 0.38
N ASP A 816 10.97 -7.68 0.47
CA ASP A 816 10.93 -8.74 -0.52
C ASP A 816 9.50 -9.23 -0.75
N TYR A 817 9.34 -10.34 -1.47
CA TYR A 817 8.04 -10.89 -1.85
C TYR A 817 7.64 -12.12 -1.02
N LEU A 818 8.36 -12.46 0.06
CA LEU A 818 8.08 -13.62 0.90
C LEU A 818 6.70 -13.50 1.59
N PRO A 819 5.97 -14.61 1.80
CA PRO A 819 6.39 -16.01 1.59
C PRO A 819 6.35 -16.49 0.13
N ASN A 820 5.96 -15.64 -0.82
CA ASN A 820 5.87 -16.00 -2.23
C ASN A 820 7.24 -16.01 -2.95
N LYS A 821 7.24 -16.49 -4.20
CA LYS A 821 8.41 -16.48 -5.09
C LYS A 821 8.67 -15.07 -5.66
N PRO A 822 9.90 -14.76 -6.11
CA PRO A 822 10.21 -13.53 -6.85
C PRO A 822 9.26 -13.24 -8.03
N ALA A 823 8.77 -14.26 -8.73
CA ALA A 823 7.88 -14.11 -9.88
C ALA A 823 6.41 -13.79 -9.55
N ILE A 824 6.00 -13.66 -8.28
CA ILE A 824 4.58 -13.62 -7.89
C ILE A 824 3.78 -12.49 -8.56
N TYR A 825 4.35 -11.29 -8.71
CA TYR A 825 3.64 -10.18 -9.36
C TYR A 825 3.53 -10.37 -10.88
N LEU A 826 4.46 -11.10 -11.52
CA LEU A 826 4.32 -11.57 -12.90
C LEU A 826 3.21 -12.62 -13.01
N GLU A 827 3.15 -13.58 -12.07
CA GLU A 827 2.12 -14.63 -12.04
C GLU A 827 0.71 -14.06 -11.82
N ILE A 828 0.56 -13.05 -10.94
CA ILE A 828 -0.69 -12.29 -10.74
C ILE A 828 -1.04 -11.49 -12.00
N THR A 829 -0.07 -10.76 -12.58
CA THR A 829 -0.34 -9.98 -13.81
C THR A 829 -0.82 -10.89 -14.93
N ARG A 830 -0.22 -12.07 -15.12
CA ARG A 830 -0.68 -13.08 -16.10
C ARG A 830 -2.11 -13.56 -15.84
N LYS A 831 -2.47 -13.83 -14.58
CA LYS A 831 -3.85 -14.21 -14.18
C LYS A 831 -4.84 -13.14 -14.64
N TRP A 832 -4.58 -11.88 -14.32
CA TRP A 832 -5.48 -10.78 -14.67
C TRP A 832 -5.44 -10.37 -16.14
N ALA A 833 -4.30 -10.53 -16.83
CA ALA A 833 -4.19 -10.34 -18.27
C ALA A 833 -5.12 -11.28 -19.07
N ALA A 834 -5.27 -12.53 -18.59
CA ALA A 834 -6.18 -13.51 -19.15
C ALA A 834 -7.65 -13.20 -18.84
N ILE A 835 -7.97 -12.81 -17.59
CA ILE A 835 -9.32 -12.40 -17.19
C ILE A 835 -9.76 -11.16 -18.00
N PHE A 836 -8.92 -10.12 -18.04
CA PHE A 836 -9.20 -8.89 -18.80
C PHE A 836 -9.35 -9.16 -20.30
N GLY A 837 -8.49 -9.98 -20.91
CA GLY A 837 -8.65 -10.38 -22.31
C GLY A 837 -9.97 -11.09 -22.58
N GLY A 838 -10.37 -12.01 -21.69
CA GLY A 838 -11.63 -12.76 -21.81
C GLY A 838 -12.88 -11.91 -21.59
N GLU A 839 -12.89 -11.00 -20.62
CA GLU A 839 -14.03 -10.08 -20.43
C GLU A 839 -14.09 -9.03 -21.54
N ARG A 840 -12.95 -8.46 -21.95
CA ARG A 840 -12.89 -7.43 -23.00
C ARG A 840 -13.42 -7.94 -24.34
N GLN A 841 -13.25 -9.23 -24.66
CA GLN A 841 -13.88 -9.85 -25.84
C GLN A 841 -15.43 -9.79 -25.75
N LYS A 842 -16.01 -10.19 -24.61
CA LYS A 842 -17.46 -10.11 -24.34
C LYS A 842 -18.03 -8.69 -24.25
N TRP A 843 -17.21 -7.66 -24.41
CA TRP A 843 -17.65 -6.26 -24.51
C TRP A 843 -17.65 -5.76 -25.97
N GLN A 844 -17.15 -6.58 -26.91
CA GLN A 844 -17.14 -6.31 -28.35
C GLN A 844 -18.08 -7.25 -29.13
N ASP A 845 -18.42 -8.40 -28.54
CA ASP A 845 -19.54 -9.28 -28.93
C ASP A 845 -20.91 -8.74 -28.42
#